data_AF-A0A970ZRG4-F1
#
_entry.id   AF-A0A970ZRG4-F1
#
_cell.length_a   1.000
_cell.length_b   1.000
_cell.length_c   1.000
_cell.angle_alpha   90.00
_cell.angle_beta   90.00
_cell.angle_gamma   90.00
#
_symmetry.space_group_name_H-M   'P 1'
#
loop_
_entity.id
_entity.type
_entity.pdbx_description
1 polymer ?
#
loop_
_entity_poly.entity_id
_entity_poly.type
_entity_poly.pdbx_seq_one_letter_code
_entity_poly.pdbx_strand_id
1 'polypeptide(L)'
;MLGGSWLFDEVGALQLSHESEAFVCAIDEPVGYLNPLAPSTGVTGEITDLIFDPLLIRDEDLNLRPHLIESWTSRTVVTVRCSSEEAAGESEAKLRSGEYLPEGMKMLALDRTGSVLTVVCQGMETGLEEKLIAEFDPANLGDYLLVSLKVDHSVRDSFEAFLKGSVEKTQIRMIEYVGDRELNLFVRGDTDLFLRELELYYEANPALEPHIEVMGERSYTTAREMLIDLKERVRWHDGASFDSADVIFSYEELTRPDSPLPLASSFAFVESVRALTPLRIKVECREVPATMMESWEKLPVLPSHLLTRLSGPGALDAFFANPVGTGPYQLATRRRDGGVELIANEGYFRGAPLEKRIGYRHYRSLESILLALRSDRVEVIVPDERFTDWSNRNSGAVSALQGEPRIQHFVAWNLERTPFDRNPVRLALAKAVDSGELLRNTPTEFQQPVTSLFYPGIPYCDSPMELPLHDPRGAENLLDAEGYKRAEGNGLRKDGNGDELQFTLAVNEANPEHCRLAAALAEQWLQVGVRVEVEEVEWGELLTERLLTRDFDAVFLSWEVPYERDRYRVWHSSEAGPGEGNVSGLRDPVVDEILEKLRREEDPDEVKICTARLQEAIARLQPCFFVCETGRILTVRSGGVEVFRPEKAGGKGERRPLAMEESRWERNRPWWVRGATGTRSETGPASLSEPE
;
A
#
# COMPACT_ATOMS: atom_id res chain seq x y z
N MET A 1 -9.46 8.06 48.04
CA MET A 1 -10.51 8.83 48.74
C MET A 1 -10.50 10.25 48.18
N LEU A 2 -11.61 10.67 47.54
CA LEU A 2 -12.04 12.06 47.21
C LEU A 2 -11.05 12.91 46.35
N GLY A 3 -11.40 13.55 45.24
CA GLY A 3 -12.67 13.87 44.57
C GLY A 3 -12.47 15.13 43.70
N GLY A 4 -13.28 15.30 42.64
CA GLY A 4 -13.38 16.53 41.83
C GLY A 4 -13.16 16.31 40.32
N SER A 5 -14.09 15.73 39.54
CA SER A 5 -15.30 16.34 38.97
C SER A 5 -15.04 17.62 38.16
N TRP A 6 -14.87 17.46 36.84
CA TRP A 6 -15.30 18.44 35.83
C TRP A 6 -16.28 17.75 34.88
N LEU A 7 -17.56 17.94 35.21
CA LEU A 7 -18.77 17.96 34.39
C LEU A 7 -18.69 17.34 32.98
N PHE A 8 -19.05 16.06 32.89
CA PHE A 8 -19.93 15.56 31.84
C PHE A 8 -21.34 15.49 32.44
N ASP A 9 -22.01 16.64 32.53
CA ASP A 9 -23.45 16.65 32.82
C ASP A 9 -24.22 16.77 31.49
N GLU A 10 -25.12 15.82 31.28
CA GLU A 10 -26.24 15.83 30.34
C GLU A 10 -25.92 15.90 28.84
N VAL A 11 -25.26 14.88 28.30
CA VAL A 11 -25.81 14.28 27.08
C VAL A 11 -26.89 13.32 27.57
N GLY A 12 -28.13 13.79 27.50
CA GLY A 12 -29.29 13.03 27.94
C GLY A 12 -29.18 11.58 27.47
N ALA A 13 -29.47 10.66 28.40
CA ALA A 13 -29.79 9.29 28.09
C ALA A 13 -30.99 9.28 27.14
N LEU A 14 -30.75 9.52 25.85
CA LEU A 14 -31.64 9.09 24.80
C LEU A 14 -31.59 7.56 24.87
N GLN A 15 -32.60 6.98 25.52
CA GLN A 15 -33.12 5.70 25.09
C GLN A 15 -33.45 5.84 23.60
N LEU A 16 -32.47 5.58 22.73
CA LEU A 16 -32.60 5.71 21.27
C LEU A 16 -33.42 4.52 20.77
N SER A 17 -34.74 4.67 20.80
CA SER A 17 -35.73 3.69 20.34
C SER A 17 -36.04 3.78 18.84
N HIS A 18 -35.14 4.31 18.00
CA HIS A 18 -35.39 4.38 16.56
C HIS A 18 -34.32 3.65 15.76
N GLU A 19 -34.39 2.32 15.79
CA GLU A 19 -33.82 1.44 14.76
C GLU A 19 -34.33 1.76 13.34
N SER A 20 -35.34 2.63 13.20
CA SER A 20 -35.99 2.92 11.92
C SER A 20 -35.20 3.85 10.99
N GLU A 21 -34.19 4.58 11.49
CA GLU A 21 -33.51 5.66 10.73
C GLU A 21 -32.03 5.40 10.40
N ALA A 22 -31.46 4.24 10.74
CA ALA A 22 -30.07 3.90 10.42
C ALA A 22 -30.00 2.90 9.25
N PHE A 23 -29.00 3.06 8.39
CA PHE A 23 -28.56 2.02 7.45
C PHE A 23 -27.76 0.98 8.24
N VAL A 24 -28.20 -0.28 8.29
CA VAL A 24 -27.62 -1.29 9.18
C VAL A 24 -26.85 -2.35 8.41
N CYS A 25 -25.59 -2.49 8.78
CA CYS A 25 -24.63 -3.49 8.30
C CYS A 25 -24.48 -4.61 9.34
N ALA A 26 -24.59 -5.87 8.92
CA ALA A 26 -24.20 -7.03 9.72
C ALA A 26 -22.70 -7.29 9.53
N ILE A 27 -22.02 -7.57 10.64
CA ILE A 27 -20.62 -8.02 10.68
C ILE A 27 -20.55 -9.29 11.53
N ASP A 28 -19.60 -10.15 11.22
CA ASP A 28 -19.39 -11.46 11.85
C ASP A 28 -18.28 -11.45 12.92
N GLU A 29 -17.51 -10.37 12.97
CA GLU A 29 -16.48 -10.13 13.97
C GLU A 29 -16.72 -8.82 14.73
N PRO A 30 -16.30 -8.71 16.00
CA PRO A 30 -16.39 -7.45 16.74
C PRO A 30 -15.41 -6.41 16.19
N VAL A 31 -15.81 -5.14 16.17
CA VAL A 31 -14.96 -4.02 15.72
C VAL A 31 -13.89 -3.72 16.77
N GLY A 32 -12.63 -3.94 16.37
CA GLY A 32 -11.44 -3.62 17.16
C GLY A 32 -11.12 -2.12 17.22
N TYR A 33 -9.83 -1.80 17.37
CA TYR A 33 -9.34 -0.43 17.25
C TYR A 33 -9.39 0.03 15.79
N LEU A 34 -9.90 1.23 15.58
CA LEU A 34 -10.07 1.83 14.25
C LEU A 34 -8.80 2.61 13.88
N ASN A 35 -7.69 1.87 13.77
CA ASN A 35 -6.38 2.40 13.42
C ASN A 35 -6.17 2.32 11.89
N PRO A 36 -6.08 3.45 11.18
CA PRO A 36 -5.90 3.45 9.73
C PRO A 36 -4.51 2.97 9.27
N LEU A 37 -3.52 2.97 10.16
CA LEU A 37 -2.18 2.44 9.85
C LEU A 37 -2.11 0.91 9.88
N ALA A 38 -2.95 0.28 10.70
CA ALA A 38 -2.93 -1.16 10.95
C ALA A 38 -4.34 -1.64 11.32
N PRO A 39 -5.26 -1.73 10.34
CA PRO A 39 -6.59 -2.26 10.60
C PRO A 39 -6.48 -3.73 11.03
N SER A 40 -7.18 -4.11 12.09
CA SER A 40 -7.11 -5.47 12.65
C SER A 40 -7.82 -6.51 11.78
N THR A 41 -8.82 -6.09 11.01
CA THR A 41 -9.66 -6.95 10.16
C THR A 41 -10.10 -6.16 8.94
N GLY A 42 -10.54 -6.86 7.88
CA GLY A 42 -11.09 -6.20 6.68
C GLY A 42 -12.23 -5.25 7.03
N VAL A 43 -13.19 -5.70 7.84
CA VAL A 43 -14.32 -4.91 8.36
C VAL A 43 -13.86 -3.63 9.08
N THR A 44 -12.83 -3.75 9.92
CA THR A 44 -12.26 -2.61 10.65
C THR A 44 -11.67 -1.60 9.68
N GLY A 45 -10.97 -2.06 8.64
CA GLY A 45 -10.49 -1.22 7.53
C GLY A 45 -11.63 -0.46 6.85
N GLU A 46 -12.72 -1.15 6.49
CA GLU A 46 -13.86 -0.52 5.81
C GLU A 46 -14.53 0.58 6.65
N ILE A 47 -14.67 0.38 7.96
CA ILE A 47 -15.19 1.39 8.87
C ILE A 47 -14.22 2.56 8.98
N THR A 48 -12.92 2.27 9.00
CA THR A 48 -11.86 3.28 9.12
C THR A 48 -11.79 4.18 7.89
N ASP A 49 -12.01 3.64 6.69
CA ASP A 49 -12.10 4.41 5.42
C ASP A 49 -13.29 5.40 5.38
N LEU A 50 -14.32 5.20 6.21
CA LEU A 50 -15.41 6.15 6.37
C LEU A 50 -15.08 7.28 7.35
N ILE A 51 -14.06 7.07 8.21
CA ILE A 51 -13.65 7.99 9.26
C ILE A 51 -12.47 8.84 8.81
N PHE A 52 -11.50 8.27 8.10
CA PHE A 52 -10.30 8.96 7.64
C PHE A 52 -10.30 9.13 6.13
N ASP A 53 -9.95 10.32 5.64
CA ASP A 53 -9.73 10.54 4.22
C ASP A 53 -8.24 10.38 3.85
N PRO A 54 -7.93 9.79 2.68
CA PRO A 54 -6.57 9.76 2.15
C PRO A 54 -6.18 11.09 1.48
N LEU A 55 -4.88 11.28 1.21
CA LEU A 55 -4.40 12.42 0.41
C LEU A 55 -4.92 12.38 -1.03
N LEU A 56 -4.95 11.19 -1.61
CA LEU A 56 -5.35 10.89 -2.97
C LEU A 56 -6.40 9.79 -2.99
N ILE A 57 -7.19 9.75 -4.07
CA ILE A 57 -8.09 8.64 -4.39
C ILE A 57 -7.89 8.25 -5.85
N ARG A 58 -8.37 7.07 -6.24
CA ARG A 58 -8.43 6.66 -7.65
C ARG A 58 -9.80 6.95 -8.26
N ASP A 59 -9.82 7.41 -9.50
CA ASP A 59 -11.05 7.57 -10.27
C ASP A 59 -11.57 6.24 -10.85
N GLU A 60 -12.61 6.32 -11.69
CA GLU A 60 -13.22 5.15 -12.31
C GLU A 60 -12.25 4.40 -13.24
N ASP A 61 -11.25 5.10 -13.77
CA ASP A 61 -10.22 4.59 -14.67
C ASP A 61 -8.90 4.25 -13.93
N LEU A 62 -8.96 4.22 -12.59
CA LEU A 62 -7.85 3.92 -11.68
C LEU A 62 -6.70 4.94 -11.68
N ASN A 63 -6.94 6.13 -12.23
CA ASN A 63 -5.96 7.23 -12.19
C ASN A 63 -6.02 7.94 -10.84
N LEU A 64 -4.84 8.31 -10.32
CA LEU A 64 -4.74 9.09 -9.09
C LEU A 64 -5.38 10.47 -9.26
N ARG A 65 -6.16 10.87 -8.26
CA ARG A 65 -6.85 12.16 -8.17
C ARG A 65 -6.64 12.81 -6.79
N PRO A 66 -6.52 14.15 -6.73
CA PRO A 66 -6.49 14.89 -5.47
C PRO A 66 -7.74 14.63 -4.61
N HIS A 67 -7.57 14.34 -3.31
CA HIS A 67 -8.68 14.22 -2.35
C HIS A 67 -8.56 15.19 -1.17
N LEU A 68 -7.64 14.98 -0.21
CA LEU A 68 -7.27 16.00 0.79
C LEU A 68 -6.25 17.02 0.27
N ILE A 69 -5.58 16.69 -0.84
CA ILE A 69 -4.72 17.62 -1.56
C ILE A 69 -5.51 18.27 -2.72
N GLU A 70 -5.07 19.44 -3.14
CA GLU A 70 -5.61 20.17 -4.30
C GLU A 70 -4.79 19.84 -5.56
N SER A 71 -3.46 19.81 -5.43
CA SER A 71 -2.54 19.49 -6.51
C SER A 71 -1.20 19.01 -5.98
N TRP A 72 -0.43 18.35 -6.84
CA TRP A 72 0.99 18.10 -6.62
C TRP A 72 1.78 18.50 -7.85
N THR A 73 3.06 18.78 -7.68
CA THR A 73 3.97 19.10 -8.79
C THR A 73 5.36 18.60 -8.47
N SER A 74 5.92 17.79 -9.35
CA SER A 74 7.34 17.42 -9.33
C SER A 74 8.18 18.53 -9.97
N ARG A 75 9.38 18.73 -9.41
CA ARG A 75 10.35 19.71 -9.88
C ARG A 75 11.75 19.14 -9.76
N THR A 76 12.59 19.49 -10.72
CA THR A 76 14.02 19.26 -10.66
C THR A 76 14.69 20.62 -10.47
N VAL A 77 15.48 20.73 -9.41
CA VAL A 77 16.28 21.91 -9.11
C VAL A 77 17.72 21.59 -9.49
N VAL A 78 18.23 22.28 -10.49
CA VAL A 78 19.62 22.16 -10.94
C VAL A 78 20.36 23.43 -10.55
N THR A 79 21.34 23.32 -9.67
CA THR A 79 22.19 24.45 -9.31
C THR A 79 23.54 24.27 -9.99
N VAL A 80 23.87 25.19 -10.88
CA VAL A 80 25.11 25.19 -11.65
C VAL A 80 25.96 26.35 -11.21
N ARG A 81 27.26 26.12 -11.01
CA ARG A 81 28.21 27.20 -10.78
C ARG A 81 29.09 27.44 -11.98
N CYS A 82 28.99 28.66 -12.49
CA CYS A 82 29.75 29.08 -13.63
C CYS A 82 31.19 29.50 -13.29
N SER A 83 32.06 29.45 -14.29
CA SER A 83 33.48 29.81 -14.20
C SER A 83 33.69 31.28 -13.77
N SER A 84 32.79 32.17 -14.17
CA SER A 84 32.74 33.59 -13.76
C SER A 84 31.30 34.12 -13.64
N GLU A 85 31.15 35.33 -13.11
CA GLU A 85 29.84 36.01 -13.08
C GLU A 85 29.35 36.40 -14.50
N GLU A 86 30.28 36.74 -15.41
CA GLU A 86 29.96 36.99 -16.82
C GLU A 86 29.46 35.72 -17.50
N ALA A 87 30.13 34.58 -17.28
CA ALA A 87 29.71 33.28 -17.80
C ALA A 87 28.32 32.87 -17.28
N ALA A 88 28.04 33.15 -15.99
CA ALA A 88 26.70 32.95 -15.44
C ALA A 88 25.65 33.85 -16.11
N GLY A 89 25.99 35.10 -16.44
CA GLY A 89 25.11 36.01 -17.18
C GLY A 89 24.83 35.54 -18.61
N GLU A 90 25.84 35.00 -19.30
CA GLU A 90 25.67 34.41 -20.63
C GLU A 90 24.79 33.16 -20.61
N SER A 91 25.02 32.25 -19.66
CA SER A 91 24.19 31.06 -19.46
C SER A 91 22.75 31.42 -19.05
N GLU A 92 22.57 32.44 -18.21
CA GLU A 92 21.25 32.96 -17.86
C GLU A 92 20.50 33.49 -19.09
N ALA A 93 21.18 34.28 -19.93
CA ALA A 93 20.58 34.83 -21.15
C ALA A 93 20.17 33.73 -22.14
N LYS A 94 20.99 32.67 -22.29
CA LYS A 94 20.67 31.49 -23.11
C LYS A 94 19.44 30.75 -22.58
N LEU A 95 19.36 30.45 -21.29
CA LEU A 95 18.20 29.75 -20.72
C LEU A 95 16.90 30.57 -20.84
N ARG A 96 16.98 31.90 -20.67
CA ARG A 96 15.81 32.79 -20.83
C ARG A 96 15.33 32.91 -22.28
N SER A 97 16.16 32.65 -23.29
CA SER A 97 15.74 32.69 -24.70
C SER A 97 14.84 31.50 -25.08
N GLY A 98 14.88 30.42 -24.30
CA GLY A 98 14.08 29.20 -24.52
C GLY A 98 14.62 28.28 -25.63
N GLU A 99 15.71 28.65 -26.31
CA GLU A 99 16.33 27.81 -27.37
C GLU A 99 17.02 26.55 -26.83
N TYR A 100 17.27 26.48 -25.52
CA TYR A 100 18.16 25.49 -24.89
C TYR A 100 17.49 24.68 -23.77
N LEU A 101 16.15 24.67 -23.70
CA LEU A 101 15.45 23.75 -22.80
C LEU A 101 15.24 22.41 -23.53
N PRO A 102 15.63 21.28 -22.93
CA PRO A 102 15.33 19.97 -23.49
C PRO A 102 13.84 19.81 -23.78
N GLU A 103 13.50 19.11 -24.85
CA GLU A 103 12.11 18.76 -25.17
C GLU A 103 11.45 18.04 -23.97
N GLY A 104 10.23 18.44 -23.60
CA GLY A 104 9.54 17.94 -22.42
C GLY A 104 9.84 18.68 -21.10
N MET A 105 10.84 19.56 -21.06
CA MET A 105 11.20 20.34 -19.87
C MET A 105 10.57 21.73 -19.88
N LYS A 106 9.99 22.15 -18.74
CA LYS A 106 9.48 23.50 -18.54
C LYS A 106 10.22 24.20 -17.41
N MET A 107 10.99 25.22 -17.72
CA MET A 107 11.62 26.07 -16.70
C MET A 107 10.56 26.86 -15.93
N LEU A 108 10.52 26.68 -14.61
CA LEU A 108 9.62 27.36 -13.68
C LEU A 108 10.26 28.60 -13.07
N ALA A 109 11.55 28.53 -12.74
CA ALA A 109 12.30 29.63 -12.17
C ALA A 109 13.77 29.56 -12.59
N LEU A 110 14.39 30.74 -12.65
CA LEU A 110 15.82 30.90 -12.91
C LEU A 110 16.32 32.04 -12.03
N ASP A 111 17.20 31.70 -11.10
CA ASP A 111 17.86 32.65 -10.22
C ASP A 111 19.37 32.67 -10.48
N ARG A 112 19.98 33.85 -10.35
CA ARG A 112 21.43 34.02 -10.46
C ARG A 112 21.94 34.81 -9.26
N THR A 113 22.88 34.22 -8.54
CA THR A 113 23.60 34.87 -7.43
C THR A 113 25.10 34.82 -7.71
N GLY A 114 25.65 35.94 -8.21
CA GLY A 114 27.04 36.02 -8.65
C GLY A 114 27.32 35.06 -9.80
N SER A 115 28.24 34.12 -9.60
CA SER A 115 28.58 33.07 -10.58
C SER A 115 27.72 31.80 -10.44
N VAL A 116 26.74 31.76 -9.54
CA VAL A 116 25.84 30.61 -9.33
C VAL A 116 24.52 30.87 -10.05
N LEU A 117 24.02 29.85 -10.71
CA LEU A 117 22.77 29.85 -11.44
C LEU A 117 21.92 28.66 -10.96
N THR A 118 20.71 28.92 -10.51
CA THR A 118 19.77 27.90 -10.06
C THR A 118 18.59 27.85 -11.02
N VAL A 119 18.42 26.71 -11.68
CA VAL A 119 17.30 26.43 -12.58
C VAL A 119 16.32 25.52 -11.87
N VAL A 120 15.06 25.94 -11.79
CA VAL A 120 13.97 25.07 -11.35
C VAL A 120 13.17 24.70 -12.57
N CYS A 121 13.08 23.42 -12.86
CA CYS A 121 12.34 22.88 -13.98
C CYS A 121 11.22 21.97 -13.51
N GLN A 122 10.20 21.87 -14.33
CA GLN A 122 9.14 20.87 -14.24
C GLN A 122 9.30 19.89 -15.40
N GLY A 123 9.16 18.62 -15.10
CA GLY A 123 9.34 17.50 -16.01
C GLY A 123 9.65 16.28 -15.16
N MET A 124 9.07 15.13 -15.52
CA MET A 124 9.24 13.92 -14.73
C MET A 124 10.44 13.09 -15.24
N GLU A 125 10.73 13.16 -16.55
CA GLU A 125 11.69 12.25 -17.20
C GLU A 125 13.04 12.12 -16.46
N THR A 126 13.44 10.88 -16.25
CA THR A 126 14.77 10.53 -15.73
C THR A 126 15.87 11.05 -16.65
N GLY A 127 16.88 11.71 -16.08
CA GLY A 127 18.02 12.26 -16.82
C GLY A 127 17.77 13.60 -17.53
N LEU A 128 16.63 14.26 -17.28
CA LEU A 128 16.41 15.65 -17.70
C LEU A 128 17.46 16.61 -17.14
N GLU A 129 17.92 16.37 -15.92
CA GLU A 129 19.01 17.10 -15.30
C GLU A 129 20.30 17.00 -16.14
N GLU A 130 20.71 15.81 -16.58
CA GLU A 130 21.91 15.64 -17.40
C GLU A 130 21.77 16.30 -18.76
N LYS A 131 20.59 16.19 -19.39
CA LYS A 131 20.27 16.91 -20.64
C LYS A 131 20.39 18.42 -20.43
N LEU A 132 19.81 18.96 -19.35
CA LEU A 132 19.89 20.38 -19.03
C LEU A 132 21.33 20.83 -18.73
N ILE A 133 22.09 20.02 -18.00
CA ILE A 133 23.50 20.28 -17.69
C ILE A 133 24.35 20.28 -18.96
N ALA A 134 24.09 19.37 -19.90
CA ALA A 134 24.80 19.29 -21.18
C ALA A 134 24.61 20.54 -22.06
N GLU A 135 23.53 21.29 -21.87
CA GLU A 135 23.30 22.58 -22.54
C GLU A 135 24.16 23.72 -21.95
N PHE A 136 24.73 23.54 -20.75
CA PHE A 136 25.75 24.45 -20.23
C PHE A 136 27.10 24.13 -20.87
N ASP A 137 27.69 25.11 -21.54
CA ASP A 137 29.05 25.00 -22.08
C ASP A 137 30.03 24.61 -20.96
N PRO A 138 30.83 23.53 -21.10
CA PRO A 138 31.84 23.17 -20.11
C PRO A 138 32.81 24.31 -19.77
N ALA A 139 33.12 25.22 -20.71
CA ALA A 139 33.96 26.39 -20.44
C ALA A 139 33.28 27.40 -19.46
N ASN A 140 31.96 27.34 -19.39
CA ASN A 140 31.16 28.16 -18.48
C ASN A 140 31.00 27.50 -17.12
N LEU A 141 31.49 26.29 -16.86
CA LEU A 141 31.39 25.59 -15.58
C LEU A 141 32.66 25.78 -14.74
N GLY A 142 32.53 25.83 -13.41
CA GLY A 142 33.67 25.94 -12.50
C GLY A 142 34.00 24.63 -11.77
N ASP A 143 35.28 24.36 -11.52
CA ASP A 143 35.71 23.14 -10.82
C ASP A 143 35.52 23.30 -9.29
N TYR A 144 34.71 22.44 -8.68
CA TYR A 144 34.62 22.26 -7.23
C TYR A 144 35.03 20.85 -6.87
N LEU A 145 35.76 20.70 -5.77
CA LEU A 145 35.92 19.40 -5.16
C LEU A 145 34.62 19.07 -4.41
N LEU A 146 33.96 18.00 -4.82
CA LEU A 146 32.85 17.42 -4.06
C LEU A 146 33.42 16.46 -3.02
N VAL A 147 33.17 16.77 -1.75
CA VAL A 147 33.52 15.92 -0.62
C VAL A 147 32.22 15.41 0.01
N SER A 148 31.97 14.11 -0.07
CA SER A 148 30.88 13.47 0.68
C SER A 148 31.37 13.04 2.06
N LEU A 149 30.54 13.28 3.07
CA LEU A 149 30.81 13.01 4.47
C LEU A 149 29.66 12.26 5.09
N LYS A 150 29.95 11.15 5.77
CA LYS A 150 28.96 10.56 6.68
C LYS A 150 29.01 11.25 8.05
N VAL A 151 27.91 11.86 8.46
CA VAL A 151 27.79 12.62 9.70
C VAL A 151 26.67 12.02 10.55
N ASP A 152 26.97 11.63 11.78
CA ASP A 152 25.94 11.15 12.71
C ASP A 152 25.04 12.30 13.19
N HIS A 153 23.73 12.07 13.29
CA HIS A 153 22.76 13.08 13.70
C HIS A 153 23.06 13.66 15.09
N SER A 154 23.65 12.87 16.00
CA SER A 154 24.00 13.31 17.36
C SER A 154 25.03 14.44 17.39
N VAL A 155 25.72 14.70 16.29
CA VAL A 155 26.79 15.71 16.21
C VAL A 155 26.59 16.76 15.11
N ARG A 156 25.46 16.75 14.40
CA ARG A 156 25.14 17.72 13.35
C ARG A 156 25.35 19.17 13.80
N ASP A 157 24.87 19.52 14.98
CA ASP A 157 25.01 20.87 15.53
C ASP A 157 26.48 21.25 15.79
N SER A 158 27.29 20.30 16.27
CA SER A 158 28.73 20.46 16.49
C SER A 158 29.48 20.61 15.17
N PHE A 159 29.08 19.81 14.17
CA PHE A 159 29.67 19.85 12.84
C PHE A 159 29.32 21.14 12.09
N GLU A 160 28.07 21.59 12.16
CA GLU A 160 27.67 22.90 11.62
C GLU A 160 28.40 24.05 12.31
N ALA A 161 28.65 23.96 13.62
CA ALA A 161 29.46 24.94 14.34
C ALA A 161 30.92 24.93 13.87
N PHE A 162 31.49 23.76 13.57
CA PHE A 162 32.80 23.62 12.94
C PHE A 162 32.83 24.27 11.55
N LEU A 163 31.88 23.98 10.66
CA LEU A 163 31.82 24.59 9.32
C LEU A 163 31.72 26.12 9.41
N LYS A 164 30.97 26.65 10.38
CA LYS A 164 30.86 28.10 10.65
C LYS A 164 32.16 28.70 11.22
N GLY A 165 32.97 27.89 11.91
CA GLY A 165 34.22 28.27 12.57
C GLY A 165 35.50 28.00 11.77
N SER A 166 35.43 27.22 10.69
CA SER A 166 36.57 26.92 9.79
C SER A 166 37.20 28.21 9.27
N VAL A 167 38.53 28.23 9.22
CA VAL A 167 39.31 29.36 8.68
C VAL A 167 39.02 29.52 7.19
N GLU A 168 38.74 28.41 6.51
CA GLU A 168 38.37 28.32 5.11
C GLU A 168 36.86 28.16 4.90
N LYS A 169 36.00 28.64 5.82
CA LYS A 169 34.53 28.65 5.60
C LYS A 169 34.10 29.39 4.33
N THR A 170 34.96 30.29 3.83
CA THR A 170 34.76 30.95 2.55
C THR A 170 35.00 30.01 1.38
N GLN A 171 35.71 28.89 1.54
CA GLN A 171 35.93 27.88 0.50
C GLN A 171 34.77 26.88 0.40
N ILE A 172 33.99 26.69 1.46
CA ILE A 172 32.71 25.94 1.40
C ILE A 172 31.70 26.82 0.69
N ARG A 173 31.23 26.37 -0.47
CA ARG A 173 30.34 27.16 -1.32
C ARG A 173 28.91 26.66 -1.32
N MET A 174 28.76 25.37 -1.06
CA MET A 174 27.48 24.71 -0.95
C MET A 174 27.61 23.55 0.02
N ILE A 175 26.54 23.33 0.79
CA ILE A 175 26.37 22.20 1.67
C ILE A 175 25.04 21.57 1.26
N GLU A 176 25.09 20.32 0.83
CA GLU A 176 23.92 19.51 0.50
C GLU A 176 23.86 18.35 1.49
N TYR A 177 22.68 18.06 2.01
CA TYR A 177 22.46 16.93 2.91
C TYR A 177 21.81 15.80 2.11
N VAL A 178 22.41 14.61 2.11
CA VAL A 178 21.94 13.43 1.37
C VAL A 178 21.32 12.45 2.36
N GLY A 179 20.04 12.63 2.66
CA GLY A 179 19.35 11.97 3.77
C GLY A 179 19.94 12.33 5.14
N ASP A 180 19.77 11.44 6.12
CA ASP A 180 20.02 11.78 7.55
C ASP A 180 21.48 11.72 8.00
N ARG A 181 22.33 11.05 7.23
CA ARG A 181 23.70 10.71 7.66
C ARG A 181 24.77 11.04 6.64
N GLU A 182 24.44 11.70 5.54
CA GLU A 182 25.41 12.03 4.50
C GLU A 182 25.31 13.51 4.13
N LEU A 183 26.44 14.12 3.84
CA LEU A 183 26.57 15.53 3.58
C LEU A 183 27.64 15.77 2.51
N ASN A 184 27.24 16.44 1.46
CA ASN A 184 28.04 16.84 0.31
C ASN A 184 28.53 18.29 0.50
N LEU A 185 29.84 18.47 0.54
CA LEU A 185 30.50 19.77 0.57
C LEU A 185 31.10 20.09 -0.80
N PHE A 186 30.71 21.24 -1.36
CA PHE A 186 31.34 21.78 -2.56
C PHE A 186 32.40 22.80 -2.15
N VAL A 187 33.66 22.40 -2.26
CA VAL A 187 34.82 23.14 -1.77
C VAL A 187 35.60 23.72 -2.94
N ARG A 188 35.99 24.99 -2.85
CA ARG A 188 36.84 25.66 -3.85
C ARG A 188 37.86 26.57 -3.19
N GLY A 189 39.13 26.40 -3.56
CA GLY A 189 40.26 27.11 -2.99
C GLY A 189 41.41 26.15 -2.74
N ASP A 190 42.12 26.32 -1.63
CA ASP A 190 43.12 25.36 -1.15
C ASP A 190 42.40 24.16 -0.52
N THR A 191 41.93 23.25 -1.38
CA THR A 191 41.15 22.08 -0.99
C THR A 191 41.94 21.13 -0.09
N ASP A 192 43.26 21.10 -0.22
CA ASP A 192 44.13 20.30 0.63
C ASP A 192 44.14 20.82 2.07
N LEU A 193 44.14 22.15 2.24
CA LEU A 193 44.03 22.77 3.56
C LEU A 193 42.67 22.52 4.21
N PHE A 194 41.58 22.61 3.44
CA PHE A 194 40.23 22.32 3.94
C PHE A 194 40.08 20.85 4.35
N LEU A 195 40.52 19.91 3.52
CA LEU A 195 40.51 18.48 3.83
C LEU A 195 41.31 18.20 5.11
N ARG A 196 42.44 18.90 5.30
CA ARG A 196 43.24 18.79 6.52
C ARG A 196 42.55 19.34 7.76
N GLU A 197 41.83 20.46 7.68
CA GLU A 197 41.01 20.96 8.80
C GLU A 197 39.90 19.98 9.16
N LEU A 198 39.29 19.38 8.14
CA LEU A 198 38.24 18.39 8.30
C LEU A 198 38.75 17.09 8.94
N GLU A 199 39.91 16.59 8.50
CA GLU A 199 40.62 15.48 9.14
C GLU A 199 40.93 15.79 10.60
N LEU A 200 41.45 16.98 10.91
CA LEU A 200 41.73 17.41 12.28
C LEU A 200 40.47 17.49 13.16
N TYR A 201 39.33 17.91 12.58
CA TYR A 201 38.05 17.91 13.28
C TYR A 201 37.64 16.49 13.66
N TYR A 202 37.79 15.52 12.76
CA TYR A 202 37.44 14.13 13.04
C TYR A 202 38.45 13.43 13.96
N GLU A 203 39.74 13.74 13.86
CA GLU A 203 40.75 13.26 14.82
C GLU A 203 40.46 13.72 16.26
N ALA A 204 39.97 14.95 16.42
CA ALA A 204 39.55 15.49 17.71
C ALA A 204 38.23 14.88 18.23
N ASN A 205 37.47 14.19 17.36
CA ASN A 205 36.19 13.58 17.66
C ASN A 205 36.14 12.12 17.19
N PRO A 206 36.95 11.21 17.79
CA PRO A 206 37.14 9.84 17.31
C PRO A 206 35.91 8.94 17.40
N ALA A 207 34.85 9.36 18.12
CA ALA A 207 33.57 8.67 18.18
C ALA A 207 32.75 8.81 16.88
N LEU A 208 33.19 9.63 15.92
CA LEU A 208 32.45 9.99 14.71
C LEU A 208 32.61 9.02 13.53
N GLU A 209 33.48 8.01 13.62
CA GLU A 209 33.79 7.05 12.53
C GLU A 209 33.72 7.69 11.13
N PRO A 210 34.60 8.66 10.82
CA PRO A 210 34.47 9.47 9.62
C PRO A 210 34.58 8.62 8.37
N HIS A 211 33.57 8.74 7.51
CA HIS A 211 33.69 8.33 6.12
C HIS A 211 33.75 9.58 5.25
N ILE A 212 34.98 9.94 4.86
CA ILE A 212 35.25 11.03 3.93
C ILE A 212 35.50 10.41 2.56
N GLU A 213 34.62 10.70 1.61
CA GLU A 213 34.77 10.26 0.24
C GLU A 213 34.91 11.49 -0.67
N VAL A 214 36.04 11.57 -1.36
CA VAL A 214 36.25 12.60 -2.38
C VAL A 214 35.63 12.11 -3.68
N MET A 215 34.50 12.71 -4.04
CA MET A 215 33.65 12.30 -5.16
C MET A 215 34.13 12.83 -6.52
N GLY A 216 35.17 13.68 -6.52
CA GLY A 216 35.77 14.27 -7.71
C GLY A 216 35.34 15.71 -7.96
N GLU A 217 35.76 16.25 -9.10
CA GLU A 217 35.43 17.62 -9.50
C GLU A 217 34.02 17.68 -10.10
N ARG A 218 33.11 18.49 -9.51
CA ARG A 218 31.76 18.72 -10.03
C ARG A 218 31.41 20.20 -10.06
N SER A 219 30.68 20.63 -11.08
CA SER A 219 30.27 22.03 -11.25
C SER A 219 28.80 22.30 -10.96
N TYR A 220 28.03 21.27 -10.58
CA TYR A 220 26.58 21.34 -10.40
C TYR A 220 26.05 20.42 -9.29
N THR A 221 24.84 20.71 -8.81
CA THR A 221 23.99 19.83 -7.98
C THR A 221 22.60 19.68 -8.58
N THR A 222 21.93 18.60 -8.21
CA THR A 222 20.58 18.27 -8.65
C THR A 222 19.77 17.81 -7.45
N ALA A 223 18.65 18.45 -7.17
CA ALA A 223 17.67 18.00 -6.18
C ALA A 223 16.33 17.74 -6.87
N ARG A 224 15.68 16.63 -6.53
CA ARG A 224 14.30 16.36 -6.97
C ARG A 224 13.35 16.67 -5.83
N GLU A 225 12.36 17.51 -6.13
CA GLU A 225 11.42 18.04 -5.16
C GLU A 225 9.99 17.77 -5.61
N MET A 226 9.12 17.48 -4.66
CA MET A 226 7.68 17.44 -4.89
C MET A 226 7.00 18.45 -3.99
N LEU A 227 6.19 19.30 -4.60
CA LEU A 227 5.31 20.21 -3.88
C LEU A 227 3.91 19.62 -3.84
N ILE A 228 3.34 19.55 -2.64
CA ILE A 228 1.97 19.09 -2.41
C ILE A 228 1.19 20.26 -1.83
N ASP A 229 0.14 20.68 -2.54
CA ASP A 229 -0.80 21.72 -2.14
C ASP A 229 -2.01 21.07 -1.46
N LEU A 230 -2.29 21.44 -0.22
CA LEU A 230 -3.40 20.90 0.57
C LEU A 230 -4.70 21.68 0.31
N LYS A 231 -5.84 21.01 0.46
CA LYS A 231 -7.13 21.68 0.35
C LYS A 231 -7.36 22.65 1.48
N GLU A 232 -7.91 23.81 1.12
CA GLU A 232 -8.37 24.77 2.11
C GLU A 232 -9.65 24.27 2.81
N ARG A 233 -9.84 24.68 4.07
CA ARG A 233 -11.09 24.55 4.83
C ARG A 233 -11.55 23.11 5.12
N VAL A 234 -10.66 22.14 5.03
CA VAL A 234 -10.91 20.80 5.59
C VAL A 234 -10.83 20.88 7.12
N ARG A 235 -11.73 20.16 7.80
CA ARG A 235 -11.77 20.08 9.26
C ARG A 235 -11.80 18.63 9.71
N TRP A 236 -11.12 18.38 10.83
CA TRP A 236 -11.29 17.19 11.63
C TRP A 236 -12.68 17.16 12.28
N HIS A 237 -13.16 15.98 12.69
CA HIS A 237 -14.47 15.82 13.35
C HIS A 237 -14.60 16.60 14.66
N ASP A 238 -13.49 16.96 15.31
CA ASP A 238 -13.45 17.81 16.51
C ASP A 238 -13.47 19.32 16.20
N GLY A 239 -13.50 19.69 14.91
CA GLY A 239 -13.55 21.07 14.42
C GLY A 239 -12.19 21.72 14.16
N ALA A 240 -11.07 21.07 14.53
CA ALA A 240 -9.74 21.56 14.22
C ALA A 240 -9.51 21.62 12.70
N SER A 241 -8.67 22.55 12.26
CA SER A 241 -8.33 22.67 10.83
C SER A 241 -7.31 21.57 10.46
N PHE A 242 -7.49 20.95 9.30
CA PHE A 242 -6.47 20.10 8.68
C PHE A 242 -5.39 20.95 8.02
N ASP A 243 -4.12 20.61 8.25
CA ASP A 243 -2.98 21.34 7.67
C ASP A 243 -1.73 20.45 7.44
N SER A 244 -0.62 21.07 7.03
CA SER A 244 0.63 20.38 6.72
C SER A 244 1.27 19.66 7.90
N ALA A 245 1.00 20.08 9.14
CA ALA A 245 1.52 19.39 10.31
C ALA A 245 0.93 17.99 10.45
N ASP A 246 -0.34 17.81 10.10
CA ASP A 246 -1.01 16.50 10.12
C ASP A 246 -0.35 15.51 9.15
N VAL A 247 -0.07 15.96 7.93
CA VAL A 247 0.56 15.11 6.90
C VAL A 247 2.00 14.77 7.27
N ILE A 248 2.77 15.76 7.74
CA ILE A 248 4.17 15.55 8.16
C ILE A 248 4.21 14.58 9.34
N PHE A 249 3.38 14.79 10.36
CA PHE A 249 3.28 13.90 11.51
C PHE A 249 2.93 12.47 11.07
N SER A 250 1.97 12.31 10.15
CA SER A 250 1.57 10.99 9.65
C SER A 250 2.70 10.28 8.92
N TYR A 251 3.45 11.03 8.10
CA TYR A 251 4.64 10.52 7.42
C TYR A 251 5.71 10.09 8.44
N GLU A 252 6.03 10.94 9.41
CA GLU A 252 7.04 10.66 10.44
C GLU A 252 6.69 9.44 11.30
N GLU A 253 5.42 9.30 11.71
CA GLU A 253 4.95 8.12 12.45
C GLU A 253 5.07 6.84 11.61
N LEU A 254 4.76 6.92 10.32
CA LEU A 254 4.86 5.79 9.41
C LEU A 254 6.31 5.37 9.18
N THR A 255 7.22 6.33 8.98
CA THR A 255 8.63 6.08 8.61
C THR A 255 9.58 6.06 9.81
N ARG A 256 9.05 6.02 11.03
CA ARG A 256 9.86 5.93 12.25
C ARG A 256 10.76 4.68 12.20
N PRO A 257 12.03 4.72 12.69
CA PRO A 257 12.97 3.61 12.52
C PRO A 257 12.52 2.24 13.05
N ASP A 258 11.65 2.22 14.07
CA ASP A 258 11.07 1.04 14.70
C ASP A 258 9.60 0.80 14.27
N SER A 259 9.14 1.48 13.21
CA SER A 259 7.81 1.26 12.66
C SER A 259 7.70 -0.16 12.10
N PRO A 260 6.78 -1.00 12.62
CA PRO A 260 6.56 -2.34 12.08
C PRO A 260 5.70 -2.31 10.80
N LEU A 261 5.37 -1.11 10.29
CA LEU A 261 4.40 -0.95 9.22
C LEU A 261 5.05 -1.20 7.86
N PRO A 262 4.48 -2.11 7.06
CA PRO A 262 4.95 -2.42 5.70
C PRO A 262 5.23 -1.23 4.79
N LEU A 263 4.48 -0.14 4.96
CA LEU A 263 4.46 0.99 4.06
C LEU A 263 5.68 1.91 4.22
N ALA A 264 6.44 1.80 5.31
CA ALA A 264 7.63 2.63 5.55
C ALA A 264 8.66 2.54 4.42
N SER A 265 8.88 1.34 3.86
CA SER A 265 9.85 1.12 2.78
C SER A 265 9.44 1.79 1.47
N SER A 266 8.15 2.07 1.27
CA SER A 266 7.62 2.84 0.13
C SER A 266 8.02 4.31 0.15
N PHE A 267 8.70 4.78 1.21
CA PHE A 267 9.22 6.14 1.34
C PHE A 267 10.76 6.21 1.43
N ALA A 268 11.48 5.11 1.19
CA ALA A 268 12.94 5.03 1.35
C ALA A 268 13.76 6.03 0.50
N PHE A 269 13.16 6.59 -0.55
CA PHE A 269 13.76 7.59 -1.43
C PHE A 269 13.56 9.04 -0.94
N VAL A 270 12.67 9.26 0.05
CA VAL A 270 12.41 10.58 0.64
C VAL A 270 13.53 10.92 1.61
N GLU A 271 14.11 12.11 1.45
CA GLU A 271 15.15 12.63 2.33
C GLU A 271 14.58 13.56 3.39
N SER A 272 13.62 14.41 3.00
CA SER A 272 12.98 15.31 3.94
C SER A 272 11.57 15.65 3.52
N VAL A 273 10.70 15.88 4.50
CA VAL A 273 9.36 16.42 4.32
C VAL A 273 9.23 17.63 5.22
N ARG A 274 8.91 18.80 4.66
CA ARG A 274 8.74 20.04 5.44
C ARG A 274 7.59 20.89 4.96
N ALA A 275 6.99 21.63 5.90
CA ALA A 275 6.00 22.64 5.58
C ALA A 275 6.67 23.88 4.98
N LEU A 276 6.23 24.30 3.79
CA LEU A 276 6.52 25.64 3.27
C LEU A 276 5.50 26.65 3.80
N THR A 277 4.23 26.21 3.92
CA THR A 277 3.13 26.96 4.53
C THR A 277 2.19 25.95 5.22
N PRO A 278 1.16 26.39 5.98
CA PRO A 278 0.15 25.48 6.51
C PRO A 278 -0.56 24.62 5.45
N LEU A 279 -0.59 25.03 4.19
CA LEU A 279 -1.27 24.32 3.11
C LEU A 279 -0.34 23.92 1.96
N ARG A 280 0.97 23.94 2.20
CA ARG A 280 1.95 23.54 1.19
C ARG A 280 3.11 22.80 1.83
N ILE A 281 3.32 21.58 1.36
CA ILE A 281 4.40 20.70 1.77
C ILE A 281 5.43 20.62 0.65
N LYS A 282 6.70 20.56 1.05
CA LYS A 282 7.82 20.23 0.17
C LYS A 282 8.42 18.92 0.62
N VAL A 283 8.54 17.99 -0.32
CA VAL A 283 9.20 16.70 -0.19
C VAL A 283 10.48 16.77 -0.99
N GLU A 284 11.63 16.52 -0.36
CA GLU A 284 12.92 16.36 -1.03
C GLU A 284 13.26 14.88 -1.10
N CYS A 285 13.74 14.44 -2.25
CA CYS A 285 14.01 13.03 -2.52
C CYS A 285 15.37 12.87 -3.20
N ARG A 286 16.05 11.75 -2.91
CA ARG A 286 17.26 11.33 -3.64
C ARG A 286 16.95 11.12 -5.11
N GLU A 287 15.84 10.44 -5.34
CA GLU A 287 15.23 10.18 -6.64
C GLU A 287 13.72 10.38 -6.46
N VAL A 288 13.02 10.92 -7.45
CA VAL A 288 11.55 10.87 -7.47
C VAL A 288 11.18 9.63 -8.25
N PRO A 289 10.89 8.49 -7.61
CA PRO A 289 10.33 7.36 -8.32
C PRO A 289 9.01 7.77 -8.95
N ALA A 290 8.76 7.17 -10.10
CA ALA A 290 7.53 7.33 -10.84
C ALA A 290 6.30 6.81 -10.05
N THR A 291 6.50 5.93 -9.07
CA THR A 291 5.47 5.45 -8.13
C THR A 291 5.26 6.34 -6.92
N MET A 292 5.97 7.48 -6.80
CA MET A 292 5.94 8.35 -5.62
C MET A 292 4.52 8.62 -5.11
N MET A 293 3.63 9.09 -6.00
CA MET A 293 2.27 9.45 -5.59
C MET A 293 1.43 8.24 -5.18
N GLU A 294 1.77 7.03 -5.61
CA GLU A 294 1.13 5.79 -5.13
C GLU A 294 1.51 5.52 -3.67
N SER A 295 2.73 5.87 -3.24
CA SER A 295 3.12 5.83 -1.82
C SER A 295 2.31 6.83 -1.00
N TRP A 296 2.15 8.06 -1.51
CA TRP A 296 1.36 9.11 -0.84
C TRP A 296 -0.15 8.83 -0.84
N GLU A 297 -0.68 8.07 -1.80
CA GLU A 297 -2.08 7.60 -1.79
C GLU A 297 -2.37 6.75 -0.56
N LYS A 298 -1.41 5.91 -0.18
CA LYS A 298 -1.55 4.96 0.94
C LYS A 298 -1.26 5.56 2.30
N LEU A 299 -0.71 6.78 2.37
CA LEU A 299 -0.40 7.44 3.63
C LEU A 299 -1.70 7.83 4.34
N PRO A 300 -2.07 7.18 5.46
CA PRO A 300 -3.25 7.59 6.19
C PRO A 300 -2.95 8.87 6.97
N VAL A 301 -3.83 9.85 6.87
CA VAL A 301 -3.64 11.14 7.54
C VAL A 301 -4.17 11.07 8.97
N LEU A 302 -3.34 11.47 9.92
CA LEU A 302 -3.57 11.42 11.36
C LEU A 302 -3.58 12.83 11.98
N PRO A 303 -4.39 13.07 13.04
CA PRO A 303 -4.52 14.38 13.67
C PRO A 303 -3.34 14.68 14.59
N SER A 304 -2.35 15.40 14.07
CA SER A 304 -1.13 15.77 14.80
C SER A 304 -1.46 16.53 16.09
N HIS A 305 -2.49 17.37 16.09
CA HIS A 305 -2.89 18.20 17.23
C HIS A 305 -3.40 17.38 18.43
N LEU A 306 -3.84 16.14 18.21
CA LEU A 306 -4.27 15.21 19.26
C LEU A 306 -3.15 14.24 19.61
N LEU A 307 -2.53 13.62 18.61
CA LEU A 307 -1.61 12.50 18.82
C LEU A 307 -0.27 12.94 19.44
N THR A 308 0.24 14.13 19.11
CA THR A 308 1.46 14.68 19.72
C THR A 308 1.34 14.94 21.23
N ARG A 309 0.11 14.98 21.76
CA ARG A 309 -0.17 15.19 23.19
C ARG A 309 -0.39 13.90 23.95
N LEU A 310 -0.52 12.78 23.24
CA LEU A 310 -0.68 11.47 23.87
C LEU A 310 0.63 11.03 24.47
N SER A 311 0.57 10.51 25.69
CA SER A 311 1.72 9.97 26.38
C SER A 311 1.30 8.83 27.29
N GLY A 312 2.21 7.87 27.47
CA GLY A 312 2.00 6.70 28.32
C GLY A 312 1.44 5.48 27.59
N PRO A 313 1.55 4.29 28.21
CA PRO A 313 1.09 3.03 27.61
C PRO A 313 -0.40 3.04 27.29
N GLY A 314 -0.78 2.57 26.11
CA GLY A 314 -2.18 2.42 25.69
C GLY A 314 -2.89 3.72 25.29
N ALA A 315 -2.21 4.87 25.29
CA ALA A 315 -2.82 6.15 24.88
C ALA A 315 -3.24 6.13 23.40
N LEU A 316 -2.44 5.52 22.54
CA LEU A 316 -2.73 5.37 21.12
C LEU A 316 -3.94 4.45 20.89
N ASP A 317 -4.00 3.32 21.61
CA ASP A 317 -5.15 2.41 21.58
C ASP A 317 -6.44 3.11 22.03
N ALA A 318 -6.35 3.93 23.09
CA ALA A 318 -7.49 4.71 23.57
C ALA A 318 -7.98 5.73 22.52
N PHE A 319 -7.07 6.33 21.75
CA PHE A 319 -7.42 7.20 20.63
C PHE A 319 -8.11 6.40 19.52
N PHE A 320 -7.54 5.29 19.06
CA PHE A 320 -8.16 4.47 18.01
C PHE A 320 -9.39 3.69 18.48
N ALA A 321 -9.65 3.63 19.78
CA ALA A 321 -10.95 3.23 20.29
C ALA A 321 -12.02 4.28 19.93
N ASN A 322 -11.70 5.57 19.92
CA ASN A 322 -12.64 6.64 19.56
C ASN A 322 -11.95 7.66 18.64
N PRO A 323 -11.68 7.26 17.38
CA PRO A 323 -10.85 8.06 16.48
C PRO A 323 -11.54 9.37 16.10
N VAL A 324 -10.73 10.40 15.88
CA VAL A 324 -11.13 11.66 15.23
C VAL A 324 -10.52 11.66 13.83
N GLY A 325 -11.36 11.77 12.81
CA GLY A 325 -10.97 11.73 11.41
C GLY A 325 -11.37 12.98 10.63
N THR A 326 -11.11 12.99 9.33
CA THR A 326 -11.54 14.04 8.36
C THR A 326 -12.72 13.59 7.50
N GLY A 327 -13.05 12.30 7.56
CA GLY A 327 -13.94 11.58 6.67
C GLY A 327 -15.42 11.98 6.73
N PRO A 328 -16.23 11.37 5.84
CA PRO A 328 -17.66 11.62 5.74
C PRO A 328 -18.45 11.20 6.98
N TYR A 329 -17.95 10.26 7.78
CA TYR A 329 -18.62 9.78 8.99
C TYR A 329 -17.69 9.83 10.20
N GLN A 330 -18.28 9.96 11.38
CA GLN A 330 -17.57 9.93 12.67
C GLN A 330 -18.15 8.84 13.57
N LEU A 331 -17.32 8.24 14.41
CA LEU A 331 -17.77 7.26 15.39
C LEU A 331 -18.67 7.93 16.43
N ALA A 332 -19.93 7.49 16.52
CA ALA A 332 -20.88 7.98 17.50
C ALA A 332 -20.89 7.14 18.77
N THR A 333 -20.91 5.81 18.64
CA THR A 333 -20.88 4.92 19.80
C THR A 333 -20.34 3.53 19.46
N ARG A 334 -19.66 2.92 20.44
CA ARG A 334 -19.35 1.49 20.44
C ARG A 334 -20.42 0.73 21.21
N ARG A 335 -20.82 -0.40 20.67
CA ARG A 335 -21.90 -1.20 21.21
C ARG A 335 -21.36 -2.32 22.08
N ARG A 336 -22.20 -2.76 23.02
CA ARG A 336 -21.89 -3.91 23.90
C ARG A 336 -21.82 -5.24 23.15
N ASP A 337 -22.46 -5.33 21.99
CA ASP A 337 -22.43 -6.52 21.14
C ASP A 337 -21.13 -6.63 20.32
N GLY A 338 -20.26 -5.61 20.34
CA GLY A 338 -19.04 -5.55 19.52
C GLY A 338 -19.21 -4.76 18.22
N GLY A 339 -20.42 -4.27 17.92
CA GLY A 339 -20.66 -3.38 16.78
C GLY A 339 -20.36 -1.90 17.07
N VAL A 340 -20.58 -1.05 16.08
CA VAL A 340 -20.42 0.41 16.19
C VAL A 340 -21.55 1.16 15.51
N GLU A 341 -21.74 2.43 15.85
CA GLU A 341 -22.60 3.35 15.10
C GLU A 341 -21.77 4.55 14.65
N LEU A 342 -21.93 4.89 13.37
CA LEU A 342 -21.37 6.07 12.76
C LEU A 342 -22.48 7.10 12.52
N ILE A 343 -22.13 8.38 12.60
CA ILE A 343 -23.02 9.50 12.25
C ILE A 343 -22.37 10.35 11.16
N ALA A 344 -23.19 10.92 10.28
CA ALA A 344 -22.72 11.76 9.19
C ALA A 344 -22.00 13.02 9.72
N ASN A 345 -20.87 13.36 9.10
CA ASN A 345 -20.21 14.64 9.25
C ASN A 345 -20.96 15.67 8.39
N GLU A 346 -21.89 16.42 8.98
CA GLU A 346 -22.67 17.45 8.28
C GLU A 346 -21.78 18.58 7.70
N GLY A 347 -20.57 18.77 8.26
CA GLY A 347 -19.58 19.73 7.79
C GLY A 347 -18.60 19.18 6.76
N TYR A 348 -18.81 17.97 6.24
CA TYR A 348 -17.87 17.31 5.32
C TYR A 348 -17.60 18.16 4.07
N PHE A 349 -16.32 18.33 3.73
CA PHE A 349 -15.88 19.28 2.70
C PHE A 349 -16.35 18.92 1.27
N ARG A 350 -16.78 17.67 1.03
CA ARG A 350 -17.40 17.22 -0.23
C ARG A 350 -18.94 17.17 -0.18
N GLY A 351 -19.53 17.77 0.86
CA GLY A 351 -20.97 17.79 1.11
C GLY A 351 -21.40 16.68 2.07
N ALA A 352 -22.39 16.98 2.90
CA ALA A 352 -22.88 16.04 3.91
C ALA A 352 -23.37 14.72 3.28
N PRO A 353 -23.01 13.57 3.86
CA PRO A 353 -23.60 12.29 3.46
C PRO A 353 -25.13 12.32 3.55
N LEU A 354 -25.76 11.55 2.64
CA LEU A 354 -27.21 11.42 2.63
C LEU A 354 -27.71 10.58 3.81
N GLU A 355 -27.08 9.45 4.07
CA GLU A 355 -27.40 8.62 5.23
C GLU A 355 -26.84 9.27 6.49
N LYS A 356 -27.74 9.53 7.44
CA LYS A 356 -27.36 10.24 8.67
C LYS A 356 -26.71 9.33 9.70
N ARG A 357 -26.98 8.02 9.63
CA ARG A 357 -26.47 7.02 10.57
C ARG A 357 -26.18 5.71 9.85
N ILE A 358 -25.03 5.12 10.14
CA ILE A 358 -24.68 3.76 9.73
C ILE A 358 -24.45 2.93 10.99
N GLY A 359 -25.13 1.80 11.13
CA GLY A 359 -24.99 0.90 12.26
C GLY A 359 -24.32 -0.40 11.84
N TYR A 360 -23.14 -0.69 12.36
CA TYR A 360 -22.52 -2.01 12.24
C TYR A 360 -22.93 -2.86 13.44
N ARG A 361 -23.47 -4.04 13.19
CA ARG A 361 -24.02 -4.97 14.19
C ARG A 361 -23.28 -6.28 14.12
N HIS A 362 -22.62 -6.62 15.21
CA HIS A 362 -21.90 -7.88 15.32
C HIS A 362 -22.85 -9.03 15.67
N TYR A 363 -22.78 -10.09 14.89
CA TYR A 363 -23.53 -11.33 15.10
C TYR A 363 -22.54 -12.49 15.20
N ARG A 364 -22.71 -13.32 16.22
CA ARG A 364 -21.79 -14.44 16.51
C ARG A 364 -22.00 -15.68 15.66
N SER A 365 -23.05 -15.70 14.84
CA SER A 365 -23.38 -16.86 14.01
C SER A 365 -24.06 -16.42 12.72
N LEU A 366 -23.81 -17.21 11.68
CA LEU A 366 -24.44 -17.08 10.38
C LEU A 366 -25.97 -17.08 10.52
N GLU A 367 -26.54 -18.00 11.28
CA GLU A 367 -28.00 -18.10 11.49
C GLU A 367 -28.59 -16.82 12.09
N SER A 368 -27.84 -16.15 12.96
CA SER A 368 -28.27 -14.90 13.58
C SER A 368 -28.30 -13.75 12.57
N ILE A 369 -27.31 -13.68 11.68
CA ILE A 369 -27.28 -12.71 10.57
C ILE A 369 -28.45 -12.97 9.62
N LEU A 370 -28.69 -14.23 9.28
CA LEU A 370 -29.80 -14.64 8.40
C LEU A 370 -31.17 -14.30 8.99
N LEU A 371 -31.35 -14.51 10.30
CA LEU A 371 -32.56 -14.10 11.00
C LEU A 371 -32.73 -12.58 11.00
N ALA A 372 -31.65 -11.83 11.21
CA ALA A 372 -31.66 -10.37 11.17
C ALA A 372 -32.06 -9.86 9.78
N LEU A 373 -31.56 -10.49 8.72
CA LEU A 373 -31.89 -10.15 7.34
C LEU A 373 -33.35 -10.47 7.01
N ARG A 374 -33.83 -11.67 7.42
CA ARG A 374 -35.25 -12.08 7.30
C ARG A 374 -36.23 -11.18 8.04
N SER A 375 -35.77 -10.48 9.08
CA SER A 375 -36.61 -9.62 9.92
C SER A 375 -36.45 -8.13 9.61
N ASP A 376 -35.88 -7.77 8.46
CA ASP A 376 -35.64 -6.38 8.03
C ASP A 376 -34.90 -5.54 9.09
N ARG A 377 -33.94 -6.17 9.78
CA ARG A 377 -33.06 -5.52 10.77
C ARG A 377 -31.70 -5.14 10.22
N VAL A 378 -31.31 -5.70 9.08
CA VAL A 378 -30.04 -5.40 8.39
C VAL A 378 -30.29 -5.23 6.90
N GLU A 379 -29.65 -4.25 6.29
CA GLU A 379 -29.71 -3.96 4.85
C GLU A 379 -28.56 -4.64 4.09
N VAL A 380 -27.40 -4.75 4.73
CA VAL A 380 -26.16 -5.24 4.16
C VAL A 380 -25.50 -6.23 5.11
N ILE A 381 -24.94 -7.29 4.56
CA ILE A 381 -23.98 -8.15 5.24
C ILE A 381 -22.62 -7.81 4.63
N VAL A 382 -21.74 -7.26 5.47
CA VAL A 382 -20.37 -6.87 5.14
C VAL A 382 -19.57 -8.13 4.77
N PRO A 383 -18.55 -8.06 3.89
CA PRO A 383 -18.13 -9.21 3.12
C PRO A 383 -17.80 -10.46 3.94
N ASP A 384 -18.43 -11.57 3.57
CA ASP A 384 -18.23 -12.87 4.20
C ASP A 384 -18.49 -13.97 3.15
N GLU A 385 -17.43 -14.68 2.79
CA GLU A 385 -17.41 -15.73 1.77
C GLU A 385 -18.35 -16.90 2.10
N ARG A 386 -18.67 -17.12 3.40
CA ARG A 386 -19.60 -18.15 3.87
C ARG A 386 -21.04 -17.91 3.41
N PHE A 387 -21.38 -16.68 3.03
CA PHE A 387 -22.74 -16.33 2.59
C PHE A 387 -23.01 -16.63 1.12
N THR A 388 -21.99 -16.97 0.32
CA THR A 388 -22.14 -17.25 -1.12
C THR A 388 -23.21 -18.30 -1.40
N ASP A 389 -23.05 -19.49 -0.83
CA ASP A 389 -23.95 -20.62 -1.03
C ASP A 389 -25.37 -20.32 -0.52
N TRP A 390 -25.47 -19.58 0.58
CA TRP A 390 -26.75 -19.20 1.15
C TRP A 390 -27.48 -18.17 0.28
N SER A 391 -26.78 -17.11 -0.13
CA SER A 391 -27.33 -16.02 -0.94
C SER A 391 -27.87 -16.55 -2.27
N ASN A 392 -27.18 -17.51 -2.87
CA ASN A 392 -27.64 -18.18 -4.09
C ASN A 392 -28.96 -18.92 -3.95
N ARG A 393 -29.11 -19.68 -2.87
CA ARG A 393 -30.38 -20.37 -2.57
C ARG A 393 -31.52 -19.41 -2.26
N ASN A 394 -31.24 -18.12 -2.05
CA ASN A 394 -32.17 -17.10 -1.59
C ASN A 394 -32.21 -15.83 -2.49
N SER A 395 -31.79 -15.95 -3.76
CA SER A 395 -31.61 -14.85 -4.74
C SER A 395 -32.85 -13.97 -5.01
N GLY A 396 -34.03 -14.34 -4.50
CA GLY A 396 -35.25 -13.54 -4.56
C GLY A 396 -35.43 -12.51 -3.42
N ALA A 397 -34.77 -12.68 -2.28
CA ALA A 397 -34.82 -11.73 -1.16
C ALA A 397 -33.51 -10.98 -0.91
N VAL A 398 -32.40 -11.54 -1.42
CA VAL A 398 -31.06 -11.00 -1.29
C VAL A 398 -30.36 -11.05 -2.63
N SER A 399 -29.36 -10.20 -2.78
CA SER A 399 -28.47 -10.17 -3.92
C SER A 399 -27.04 -10.24 -3.39
N ALA A 400 -26.30 -11.28 -3.76
CA ALA A 400 -24.86 -11.30 -3.57
C ALA A 400 -24.23 -10.42 -4.65
N LEU A 401 -23.39 -9.48 -4.23
CA LEU A 401 -22.68 -8.57 -5.11
C LEU A 401 -21.20 -8.90 -5.01
N GLN A 402 -20.62 -9.26 -6.13
CA GLN A 402 -19.18 -9.49 -6.20
C GLN A 402 -18.47 -8.16 -6.41
N GLY A 403 -17.48 -7.89 -5.59
CA GLY A 403 -16.47 -6.86 -5.78
C GLY A 403 -15.54 -7.20 -6.93
N GLU A 404 -14.62 -6.28 -7.19
CA GLU A 404 -13.53 -6.53 -8.11
C GLU A 404 -12.72 -7.75 -7.64
N PRO A 405 -12.29 -8.65 -8.55
CA PRO A 405 -11.56 -9.87 -8.21
C PRO A 405 -10.12 -9.52 -7.80
N ARG A 406 -9.96 -9.03 -6.58
CA ARG A 406 -8.71 -8.50 -6.04
C ARG A 406 -8.05 -9.45 -5.05
N ILE A 407 -8.70 -10.50 -4.59
CA ILE A 407 -8.12 -11.44 -3.62
C ILE A 407 -7.52 -12.61 -4.41
N GLN A 408 -6.20 -12.76 -4.38
CA GLN A 408 -5.52 -13.90 -4.98
C GLN A 408 -5.22 -14.94 -3.92
N HIS A 409 -5.68 -16.17 -4.16
CA HIS A 409 -5.46 -17.34 -3.32
C HIS A 409 -4.31 -18.15 -3.92
N PHE A 410 -3.32 -18.49 -3.11
CA PHE A 410 -2.11 -19.15 -3.57
C PHE A 410 -1.50 -20.04 -2.49
N VAL A 411 -0.70 -21.02 -2.94
CA VAL A 411 0.20 -21.80 -2.09
C VAL A 411 1.61 -21.24 -2.26
N ALA A 412 2.17 -20.63 -1.20
CA ALA A 412 3.56 -20.20 -1.19
C ALA A 412 4.46 -21.37 -0.80
N TRP A 413 5.56 -21.53 -1.55
CA TRP A 413 6.59 -22.51 -1.27
C TRP A 413 7.68 -21.87 -0.40
N ASN A 414 8.34 -22.64 0.47
CA ASN A 414 9.58 -22.18 1.08
C ASN A 414 10.78 -22.52 0.19
N LEU A 415 11.27 -21.57 -0.61
CA LEU A 415 12.34 -21.81 -1.60
C LEU A 415 13.70 -22.11 -0.96
N GLU A 416 13.84 -21.97 0.35
CA GLU A 416 15.05 -22.31 1.11
C GLU A 416 15.06 -23.78 1.56
N ARG A 417 13.97 -24.52 1.34
CA ARG A 417 13.82 -25.93 1.74
C ARG A 417 13.73 -26.86 0.53
N THR A 418 14.41 -27.99 0.62
CA THR A 418 14.19 -29.13 -0.27
C THR A 418 12.76 -29.65 -0.07
N PRO A 419 11.99 -29.94 -1.14
CA PRO A 419 12.38 -29.97 -2.55
C PRO A 419 12.08 -28.67 -3.32
N PHE A 420 11.56 -27.65 -2.64
CA PHE A 420 11.11 -26.40 -3.24
C PHE A 420 12.24 -25.45 -3.63
N ASP A 421 13.49 -25.72 -3.25
CA ASP A 421 14.68 -25.07 -3.81
C ASP A 421 14.79 -25.31 -5.33
N ARG A 422 14.19 -26.40 -5.84
CA ARG A 422 14.21 -26.78 -7.25
C ARG A 422 13.00 -26.29 -8.02
N ASN A 423 13.23 -25.36 -8.96
CA ASN A 423 12.19 -24.87 -9.88
C ASN A 423 11.48 -26.00 -10.66
N PRO A 424 12.15 -27.05 -11.17
CA PRO A 424 11.47 -28.14 -11.86
C PRO A 424 10.45 -28.89 -11.01
N VAL A 425 10.69 -29.03 -9.69
CA VAL A 425 9.72 -29.63 -8.75
C VAL A 425 8.50 -28.73 -8.62
N ARG A 426 8.68 -27.42 -8.39
CA ARG A 426 7.58 -26.46 -8.30
C ARG A 426 6.74 -26.42 -9.57
N LEU A 427 7.38 -26.43 -10.73
CA LEU A 427 6.72 -26.50 -12.04
C LEU A 427 5.96 -27.82 -12.23
N ALA A 428 6.49 -28.94 -11.75
CA ALA A 428 5.78 -30.22 -11.78
C ALA A 428 4.52 -30.18 -10.91
N LEU A 429 4.60 -29.63 -9.69
CA LEU A 429 3.45 -29.48 -8.82
C LEU A 429 2.38 -28.59 -9.44
N ALA A 430 2.75 -27.49 -10.09
CA ALA A 430 1.81 -26.64 -10.81
C ALA A 430 1.14 -27.37 -11.98
N LYS A 431 1.91 -28.13 -12.77
CA LYS A 431 1.39 -28.92 -13.91
C LYS A 431 0.51 -30.09 -13.49
N ALA A 432 0.69 -30.62 -12.29
CA ALA A 432 -0.11 -31.73 -11.78
C ALA A 432 -1.57 -31.33 -11.51
N VAL A 433 -1.83 -30.04 -11.28
CA VAL A 433 -3.15 -29.55 -10.86
C VAL A 433 -4.01 -29.19 -12.08
N ASP A 434 -5.22 -29.71 -12.16
CA ASP A 434 -6.28 -29.22 -13.05
C ASP A 434 -7.06 -28.14 -12.28
N SER A 435 -6.66 -26.88 -12.45
CA SER A 435 -7.35 -25.75 -11.83
C SER A 435 -8.80 -25.67 -12.29
N GLY A 436 -9.13 -26.05 -13.52
CA GLY A 436 -10.50 -26.05 -14.01
C GLY A 436 -11.38 -27.05 -13.26
N GLU A 437 -10.86 -28.26 -12.99
CA GLU A 437 -11.54 -29.26 -12.16
C GLU A 437 -11.63 -28.80 -10.70
N LEU A 438 -10.55 -28.23 -10.16
CA LEU A 438 -10.51 -27.71 -8.79
C LEU A 438 -11.65 -26.71 -8.53
N LEU A 439 -11.83 -25.74 -9.44
CA LEU A 439 -12.88 -24.72 -9.33
C LEU A 439 -14.29 -25.27 -9.58
N ARG A 440 -14.44 -26.32 -10.40
CA ARG A 440 -15.75 -26.99 -10.59
C ARG A 440 -16.17 -27.81 -9.37
N ASN A 441 -15.23 -28.42 -8.68
CA ASN A 441 -15.48 -29.35 -7.56
C ASN A 441 -15.48 -28.64 -6.20
N THR A 442 -14.92 -27.43 -6.12
CA THR A 442 -14.94 -26.57 -4.94
C THR A 442 -15.68 -25.25 -5.21
N PRO A 443 -16.88 -25.28 -5.84
CA PRO A 443 -17.43 -24.09 -6.45
C PRO A 443 -17.87 -23.07 -5.40
N THR A 444 -17.27 -21.90 -5.47
CA THR A 444 -17.93 -20.64 -5.17
C THR A 444 -18.04 -19.89 -6.48
N GLU A 445 -19.22 -19.37 -6.83
CA GLU A 445 -19.49 -18.73 -8.13
C GLU A 445 -18.61 -17.49 -8.44
N PHE A 446 -17.83 -17.05 -7.46
CA PHE A 446 -16.97 -15.88 -7.47
C PHE A 446 -15.48 -16.19 -7.64
N GLN A 447 -15.11 -17.48 -7.67
CA GLN A 447 -13.77 -17.90 -8.02
C GLN A 447 -13.57 -17.88 -9.52
N GLN A 448 -12.46 -17.29 -9.95
CA GLN A 448 -12.01 -17.34 -11.33
C GLN A 448 -10.50 -17.68 -11.39
N PRO A 449 -9.99 -18.17 -12.53
CA PRO A 449 -8.57 -18.39 -12.70
C PRO A 449 -7.78 -17.10 -12.55
N VAL A 450 -6.59 -17.16 -11.95
CA VAL A 450 -5.70 -16.00 -11.89
C VAL A 450 -5.21 -15.67 -13.29
N THR A 451 -5.47 -14.44 -13.74
CA THR A 451 -5.12 -13.98 -15.09
C THR A 451 -3.97 -12.98 -15.14
N SER A 452 -3.58 -12.42 -13.99
CA SER A 452 -2.52 -11.41 -13.90
C SER A 452 -1.89 -11.37 -12.51
N LEU A 453 -0.64 -10.90 -12.39
CA LEU A 453 -0.06 -10.50 -11.09
C LEU A 453 -0.57 -9.14 -10.60
N PHE A 454 -1.24 -8.41 -11.48
CA PHE A 454 -1.75 -7.09 -11.21
C PHE A 454 -3.27 -7.11 -11.31
N TYR A 455 -3.89 -6.02 -10.85
CA TYR A 455 -5.33 -5.91 -10.90
C TYR A 455 -5.83 -5.94 -12.36
N PRO A 456 -6.78 -6.81 -12.76
CA PRO A 456 -7.27 -6.84 -14.12
C PRO A 456 -7.85 -5.48 -14.58
N GLY A 457 -7.35 -4.95 -15.70
CA GLY A 457 -7.83 -3.68 -16.28
C GLY A 457 -7.10 -2.43 -15.80
N ILE A 458 -5.97 -2.57 -15.09
CA ILE A 458 -5.08 -1.43 -14.83
C ILE A 458 -4.48 -0.87 -16.13
N PRO A 459 -4.25 0.46 -16.24
CA PRO A 459 -3.68 1.06 -17.44
C PRO A 459 -2.26 0.56 -17.81
N TYR A 460 -1.51 0.06 -16.82
CA TYR A 460 -0.08 -0.24 -16.94
C TYR A 460 0.26 -1.74 -17.03
N CYS A 461 -0.75 -2.61 -17.18
CA CYS A 461 -0.58 -4.03 -17.52
C CYS A 461 -1.78 -4.52 -18.34
N ASP A 462 -1.53 -4.85 -19.60
CA ASP A 462 -2.54 -5.37 -20.54
C ASP A 462 -2.24 -6.80 -21.02
N SER A 463 -1.07 -7.34 -20.67
CA SER A 463 -0.70 -8.73 -20.96
C SER A 463 -1.23 -9.66 -19.86
N PRO A 464 -1.89 -10.80 -20.20
CA PRO A 464 -2.20 -11.82 -19.21
C PRO A 464 -0.93 -12.54 -18.74
N MET A 465 -0.99 -13.07 -17.51
CA MET A 465 0.03 -13.97 -16.99
C MET A 465 -0.20 -15.39 -17.53
N GLU A 466 0.82 -15.98 -18.15
CA GLU A 466 0.76 -17.34 -18.69
C GLU A 466 1.17 -18.38 -17.63
N LEU A 467 0.20 -18.85 -16.85
CA LEU A 467 0.45 -19.90 -15.84
C LEU A 467 0.65 -21.29 -16.49
N PRO A 468 1.42 -22.19 -15.83
CA PRO A 468 1.59 -23.56 -16.30
C PRO A 468 0.25 -24.27 -16.47
N LEU A 469 0.01 -24.79 -17.69
CA LEU A 469 -1.18 -25.60 -17.99
C LEU A 469 -1.09 -26.98 -17.34
N HIS A 470 -2.26 -27.53 -16.99
CA HIS A 470 -2.42 -28.91 -16.52
C HIS A 470 -1.82 -29.91 -17.52
N ASP A 471 -0.79 -30.63 -17.07
CA ASP A 471 -0.07 -31.65 -17.80
C ASP A 471 0.55 -32.66 -16.81
N PRO A 472 -0.25 -33.63 -16.32
CA PRO A 472 0.21 -34.63 -15.35
C PRO A 472 1.41 -35.43 -15.85
N ARG A 473 1.47 -35.74 -17.15
CA ARG A 473 2.63 -36.47 -17.71
C ARG A 473 3.88 -35.60 -17.72
N GLY A 474 3.75 -34.33 -18.07
CA GLY A 474 4.83 -33.35 -17.93
C GLY A 474 5.33 -33.23 -16.50
N ALA A 475 4.40 -33.19 -15.52
CA ALA A 475 4.74 -33.19 -14.10
C ALA A 475 5.54 -34.44 -13.71
N GLU A 476 5.06 -35.63 -14.09
CA GLU A 476 5.75 -36.88 -13.82
C GLU A 476 7.16 -36.93 -14.41
N ASN A 477 7.33 -36.46 -15.64
CA ASN A 477 8.63 -36.40 -16.32
C ASN A 477 9.62 -35.45 -15.62
N LEU A 478 9.13 -34.29 -15.15
CA LEU A 478 9.95 -33.33 -14.41
C LEU A 478 10.41 -33.93 -13.07
N LEU A 479 9.50 -34.56 -12.32
CA LEU A 479 9.82 -35.23 -11.06
C LEU A 479 10.81 -36.39 -11.28
N ASP A 480 10.64 -37.16 -12.35
CA ASP A 480 11.57 -38.21 -12.73
C ASP A 480 12.97 -37.68 -13.06
N ALA A 481 13.06 -36.52 -13.71
CA ALA A 481 14.33 -35.87 -14.06
C ALA A 481 15.06 -35.34 -12.82
N GLU A 482 14.32 -34.86 -11.82
CA GLU A 482 14.84 -34.45 -10.51
C GLU A 482 15.15 -35.64 -9.58
N GLY A 483 14.97 -36.88 -10.05
CA GLY A 483 15.33 -38.10 -9.33
C GLY A 483 14.24 -38.67 -8.43
N TYR A 484 13.05 -38.06 -8.41
CA TYR A 484 11.90 -38.54 -7.65
C TYR A 484 11.17 -39.65 -8.41
N LYS A 485 11.57 -40.90 -8.21
CA LYS A 485 11.01 -42.05 -8.93
C LYS A 485 9.78 -42.61 -8.23
N ARG A 486 8.75 -42.95 -9.01
CA ARG A 486 7.54 -43.59 -8.50
C ARG A 486 7.88 -44.99 -7.97
N ALA A 487 7.57 -45.25 -6.70
CA ALA A 487 7.81 -46.54 -6.08
C ALA A 487 6.75 -47.57 -6.54
N GLU A 488 7.19 -48.81 -6.83
CA GLU A 488 6.32 -49.90 -7.29
C GLU A 488 5.26 -50.35 -6.26
N GLY A 489 5.41 -49.95 -4.99
CA GLY A 489 4.50 -50.29 -3.89
C GLY A 489 3.33 -49.32 -3.76
N ASN A 490 3.47 -48.31 -2.92
CA ASN A 490 2.41 -47.34 -2.59
C ASN A 490 2.18 -46.28 -3.68
N GLY A 491 2.94 -46.32 -4.79
CA GLY A 491 2.85 -45.34 -5.87
C GLY A 491 3.39 -43.96 -5.53
N LEU A 492 3.96 -43.77 -4.34
CA LEU A 492 4.60 -42.52 -3.94
C LEU A 492 5.98 -42.38 -4.58
N ARG A 493 6.35 -41.16 -4.89
CA ARG A 493 7.67 -40.85 -5.43
C ARG A 493 8.68 -40.81 -4.30
N LYS A 494 9.89 -41.29 -4.59
CA LYS A 494 11.02 -41.31 -3.66
C LYS A 494 12.25 -40.71 -4.29
N ASP A 495 13.03 -40.00 -3.50
CA ASP A 495 14.34 -39.50 -3.91
C ASP A 495 15.38 -40.64 -4.03
N GLY A 496 16.63 -40.27 -4.35
CA GLY A 496 17.74 -41.24 -4.45
C GLY A 496 18.13 -41.91 -3.12
N ASN A 497 17.72 -41.36 -1.98
CA ASN A 497 17.96 -41.92 -0.65
C ASN A 497 16.83 -42.86 -0.19
N GLY A 498 15.71 -42.87 -0.90
CA GLY A 498 14.53 -43.68 -0.60
C GLY A 498 13.48 -42.98 0.26
N ASP A 499 13.69 -41.68 0.53
CA ASP A 499 12.76 -40.83 1.26
C ASP A 499 11.59 -40.43 0.34
N GLU A 500 10.37 -40.46 0.89
CA GLU A 500 9.16 -40.12 0.13
C GLU A 500 9.12 -38.62 -0.16
N LEU A 501 8.73 -38.26 -1.39
CA LEU A 501 8.44 -36.88 -1.76
C LEU A 501 7.13 -36.48 -1.08
N GLN A 502 7.28 -35.85 0.08
CA GLN A 502 6.18 -35.40 0.91
C GLN A 502 6.49 -34.04 1.54
N PHE A 503 5.44 -33.28 1.85
CA PHE A 503 5.55 -31.99 2.55
C PHE A 503 4.26 -31.66 3.30
N THR A 504 4.38 -30.74 4.26
CA THR A 504 3.22 -30.20 4.98
C THR A 504 2.72 -28.91 4.31
N LEU A 505 1.41 -28.81 4.12
CA LEU A 505 0.72 -27.60 3.69
C LEU A 505 -0.04 -27.01 4.87
N ALA A 506 0.50 -25.95 5.46
CA ALA A 506 -0.16 -25.23 6.53
C ALA A 506 -1.29 -24.35 6.00
N VAL A 507 -2.45 -24.36 6.66
CA VAL A 507 -3.63 -23.57 6.31
C VAL A 507 -4.29 -23.00 7.58
N ASN A 508 -4.83 -21.79 7.49
CA ASN A 508 -5.57 -21.19 8.61
C ASN A 508 -6.90 -21.94 8.83
N GLU A 509 -7.09 -22.55 10.00
CA GLU A 509 -8.30 -23.30 10.36
C GLU A 509 -9.59 -22.45 10.30
N ALA A 510 -9.46 -21.13 10.46
CA ALA A 510 -10.58 -20.20 10.38
C ALA A 510 -11.06 -19.94 8.94
N ASN A 511 -10.33 -20.42 7.92
CA ASN A 511 -10.71 -20.28 6.50
C ASN A 511 -11.15 -21.64 5.90
N PRO A 512 -12.45 -21.98 5.98
CA PRO A 512 -12.97 -23.25 5.46
C PRO A 512 -12.88 -23.39 3.94
N GLU A 513 -12.73 -22.30 3.20
CA GLU A 513 -12.47 -22.33 1.76
C GLU A 513 -11.05 -22.79 1.46
N HIS A 514 -10.05 -22.19 2.13
CA HIS A 514 -8.66 -22.62 2.00
C HIS A 514 -8.48 -24.08 2.43
N CYS A 515 -9.13 -24.52 3.52
CA CYS A 515 -9.08 -25.94 3.95
C CYS A 515 -9.62 -26.89 2.88
N ARG A 516 -10.76 -26.56 2.24
CA ARG A 516 -11.33 -27.37 1.15
C ARG A 516 -10.43 -27.40 -0.08
N LEU A 517 -9.90 -26.24 -0.49
CA LEU A 517 -8.98 -26.14 -1.63
C LEU A 517 -7.67 -26.89 -1.35
N ALA A 518 -7.10 -26.78 -0.14
CA ALA A 518 -5.90 -27.47 0.28
C ALA A 518 -6.06 -29.00 0.21
N ALA A 519 -7.20 -29.52 0.70
CA ALA A 519 -7.52 -30.94 0.63
C ALA A 519 -7.62 -31.43 -0.83
N ALA A 520 -8.31 -30.67 -1.70
CA ALA A 520 -8.44 -31.02 -3.11
C ALA A 520 -7.09 -30.96 -3.86
N LEU A 521 -6.22 -30.00 -3.53
CA LEU A 521 -4.86 -29.93 -4.06
C LEU A 521 -4.02 -31.14 -3.62
N ALA A 522 -4.10 -31.53 -2.34
CA ALA A 522 -3.42 -32.70 -1.81
C ALA A 522 -3.84 -33.99 -2.54
N GLU A 523 -5.13 -34.14 -2.87
CA GLU A 523 -5.63 -35.25 -3.68
C GLU A 523 -5.03 -35.28 -5.09
N GLN A 524 -4.95 -34.13 -5.77
CA GLN A 524 -4.39 -34.07 -7.13
C GLN A 524 -2.88 -34.32 -7.14
N TRP A 525 -2.12 -33.78 -6.18
CA TRP A 525 -0.69 -34.08 -6.05
C TRP A 525 -0.40 -35.54 -5.72
N LEU A 526 -1.29 -36.19 -4.97
CA LEU A 526 -1.19 -37.63 -4.70
C LEU A 526 -1.27 -38.48 -5.99
N GLN A 527 -2.02 -38.03 -7.02
CA GLN A 527 -2.12 -38.74 -8.29
C GLN A 527 -0.76 -38.85 -8.99
N VAL A 528 0.07 -37.80 -8.92
CA VAL A 528 1.45 -37.82 -9.44
C VAL A 528 2.44 -38.41 -8.43
N GLY A 529 1.98 -38.93 -7.29
CA GLY A 529 2.78 -39.63 -6.28
C GLY A 529 3.46 -38.72 -5.26
N VAL A 530 2.97 -37.50 -5.07
CA VAL A 530 3.46 -36.58 -4.03
C VAL A 530 2.48 -36.58 -2.86
N ARG A 531 2.95 -36.92 -1.66
CA ARG A 531 2.08 -36.91 -0.47
C ARG A 531 2.08 -35.51 0.15
N VAL A 532 0.90 -34.97 0.41
CA VAL A 532 0.75 -33.68 1.11
C VAL A 532 -0.07 -33.89 2.37
N GLU A 533 0.48 -33.46 3.51
CA GLU A 533 -0.24 -33.42 4.78
C GLU A 533 -0.78 -32.00 4.98
N VAL A 534 -2.10 -31.85 5.01
CA VAL A 534 -2.74 -30.55 5.28
C VAL A 534 -2.81 -30.37 6.79
N GLU A 535 -2.16 -29.33 7.30
CA GLU A 535 -2.15 -28.96 8.72
C GLU A 535 -3.01 -27.71 8.91
N GLU A 536 -4.13 -27.86 9.59
CA GLU A 536 -5.00 -26.74 9.98
C GLU A 536 -4.43 -26.10 11.26
N VAL A 537 -4.08 -24.81 11.17
CA VAL A 537 -3.36 -24.07 12.21
C VAL A 537 -4.15 -22.80 12.59
N GLU A 538 -4.14 -22.44 13.86
CA GLU A 538 -4.71 -21.17 14.34
C GLU A 538 -3.91 -19.97 13.78
N TRP A 539 -4.59 -18.87 13.43
CA TRP A 539 -3.95 -17.73 12.74
C TRP A 539 -2.77 -17.11 13.50
N GLY A 540 -2.88 -16.95 14.82
CA GLY A 540 -1.80 -16.44 15.66
C GLY A 540 -0.54 -17.29 15.55
N GLU A 541 -0.68 -18.62 15.69
CA GLU A 541 0.43 -19.57 15.50
C GLU A 541 0.98 -19.54 14.06
N LEU A 542 0.09 -19.58 13.05
CA LEU A 542 0.50 -19.53 11.65
C LEU A 542 1.33 -18.28 11.36
N LEU A 543 0.93 -17.14 11.88
CA LEU A 543 1.66 -15.89 11.71
C LEU A 543 2.99 -15.90 12.46
N THR A 544 2.99 -16.12 13.78
CA THR A 544 4.18 -15.89 14.61
C THR A 544 5.19 -17.02 14.57
N GLU A 545 4.73 -18.27 14.57
CA GLU A 545 5.60 -19.45 14.68
C GLU A 545 5.98 -20.03 13.32
N ARG A 546 5.23 -19.71 12.24
CA ARG A 546 5.48 -20.23 10.89
C ARG A 546 5.91 -19.14 9.90
N LEU A 547 5.08 -18.13 9.65
CA LEU A 547 5.35 -17.13 8.62
C LEU A 547 6.52 -16.21 8.99
N LEU A 548 6.50 -15.59 10.16
CA LEU A 548 7.56 -14.66 10.59
C LEU A 548 8.91 -15.35 10.78
N THR A 549 8.92 -16.60 11.25
CA THR A 549 10.12 -17.43 11.46
C THR A 549 10.58 -18.17 10.20
N ARG A 550 9.72 -18.24 9.17
CA ARG A 550 9.89 -19.06 7.95
C ARG A 550 9.95 -20.57 8.23
N ASP A 551 9.33 -21.05 9.31
CA ASP A 551 9.28 -22.46 9.67
C ASP A 551 8.08 -23.18 9.03
N PHE A 552 8.09 -23.34 7.70
CA PHE A 552 7.07 -24.08 6.95
C PHE A 552 7.66 -24.69 5.68
N ASP A 553 7.00 -25.70 5.13
CA ASP A 553 7.32 -26.28 3.82
C ASP A 553 6.54 -25.56 2.71
N ALA A 554 5.20 -25.56 2.83
CA ALA A 554 4.28 -24.78 2.03
C ALA A 554 3.18 -24.17 2.91
N VAL A 555 2.65 -23.01 2.51
CA VAL A 555 1.57 -22.33 3.22
C VAL A 555 0.49 -21.83 2.26
N PHE A 556 -0.77 -22.08 2.59
CA PHE A 556 -1.91 -21.55 1.85
C PHE A 556 -2.26 -20.16 2.38
N LEU A 557 -2.18 -19.14 1.52
CA LEU A 557 -2.47 -17.76 1.86
C LEU A 557 -3.33 -17.09 0.79
N SER A 558 -3.77 -15.88 1.10
CA SER A 558 -4.31 -14.96 0.13
C SER A 558 -3.78 -13.55 0.37
N TRP A 559 -3.64 -12.76 -0.68
CA TRP A 559 -3.42 -11.32 -0.59
C TRP A 559 -4.47 -10.58 -1.40
N GLU A 560 -4.77 -9.36 -0.96
CA GLU A 560 -5.46 -8.40 -1.80
C GLU A 560 -4.43 -7.78 -2.75
N VAL A 561 -4.72 -7.79 -4.04
CA VAL A 561 -3.94 -7.19 -5.12
C VAL A 561 -4.27 -5.72 -5.16
N PRO A 562 -3.36 -4.84 -4.74
CA PRO A 562 -3.60 -3.42 -4.78
C PRO A 562 -3.41 -2.86 -6.20
N TYR A 563 -3.90 -1.63 -6.40
CA TYR A 563 -3.96 -0.94 -7.69
C TYR A 563 -2.64 -0.29 -8.12
N GLU A 564 -1.63 -0.26 -7.26
CA GLU A 564 -0.29 0.22 -7.64
C GLU A 564 0.55 -0.86 -8.32
N ARG A 565 1.60 -0.39 -9.00
CA ARG A 565 2.50 -1.27 -9.76
C ARG A 565 3.67 -1.81 -8.93
N ASP A 566 3.92 -1.25 -7.76
CA ASP A 566 5.04 -1.69 -6.91
C ASP A 566 4.76 -3.07 -6.30
N ARG A 567 5.52 -4.08 -6.72
CA ARG A 567 5.49 -5.45 -6.19
C ARG A 567 6.77 -5.83 -5.43
N TYR A 568 7.62 -4.85 -5.13
CA TYR A 568 8.95 -5.06 -4.57
C TYR A 568 8.90 -5.83 -3.24
N ARG A 569 8.01 -5.43 -2.32
CA ARG A 569 7.86 -6.07 -1.01
C ARG A 569 7.54 -7.57 -1.11
N VAL A 570 6.85 -7.99 -2.17
CA VAL A 570 6.37 -9.37 -2.33
C VAL A 570 7.42 -10.25 -3.01
N TRP A 571 8.23 -9.68 -3.92
CA TRP A 571 9.06 -10.48 -4.83
C TRP A 571 10.56 -10.16 -4.81
N HIS A 572 10.98 -9.04 -4.25
CA HIS A 572 12.39 -8.63 -4.25
C HIS A 572 13.22 -9.46 -3.27
N SER A 573 14.48 -9.73 -3.62
CA SER A 573 15.42 -10.53 -2.82
C SER A 573 15.75 -9.92 -1.46
N SER A 574 15.70 -8.60 -1.31
CA SER A 574 15.92 -7.93 -0.01
C SER A 574 14.84 -8.25 1.01
N GLU A 575 13.66 -8.63 0.54
CA GLU A 575 12.46 -8.86 1.34
C GLU A 575 12.27 -10.35 1.66
N ALA A 576 13.25 -11.19 1.33
CA ALA A 576 13.20 -12.66 1.50
C ALA A 576 13.63 -13.13 2.91
N GLY A 577 13.88 -12.21 3.84
CA GLY A 577 14.30 -12.53 5.22
C GLY A 577 13.14 -12.93 6.15
N PRO A 578 13.44 -13.45 7.35
CA PRO A 578 12.43 -13.65 8.40
C PRO A 578 11.73 -12.33 8.76
N GLY A 579 10.39 -12.37 8.81
CA GLY A 579 9.55 -11.19 9.09
C GLY A 579 9.31 -10.26 7.90
N GLU A 580 9.93 -10.52 6.76
CA GLU A 580 9.83 -9.67 5.57
C GLU A 580 8.70 -10.12 4.61
N GLY A 581 8.39 -9.31 3.59
CA GLY A 581 7.21 -9.48 2.75
C GLY A 581 7.27 -10.58 1.69
N ASN A 582 8.46 -11.03 1.28
CA ASN A 582 8.64 -12.10 0.30
C ASN A 582 8.59 -13.45 1.03
N VAL A 583 7.35 -13.88 1.32
CA VAL A 583 7.03 -15.12 2.05
C VAL A 583 7.73 -16.32 1.42
N SER A 584 7.79 -16.38 0.09
CA SER A 584 8.40 -17.51 -0.63
C SER A 584 9.91 -17.63 -0.40
N GLY A 585 10.59 -16.50 -0.14
CA GLY A 585 12.05 -16.42 -0.10
C GLY A 585 12.68 -16.38 -1.49
N LEU A 586 11.95 -15.92 -2.52
CA LEU A 586 12.46 -15.80 -3.87
C LEU A 586 13.69 -14.88 -3.91
N ARG A 587 14.77 -15.37 -4.53
CA ARG A 587 15.96 -14.58 -4.81
C ARG A 587 16.35 -14.73 -6.28
N ASP A 588 16.05 -13.71 -7.09
CA ASP A 588 16.34 -13.73 -8.52
C ASP A 588 16.75 -12.33 -9.01
N PRO A 589 17.98 -12.16 -9.54
CA PRO A 589 18.49 -10.84 -9.90
C PRO A 589 17.74 -10.20 -11.08
N VAL A 590 17.09 -11.00 -11.93
CA VAL A 590 16.29 -10.48 -13.05
C VAL A 590 14.96 -9.92 -12.52
N VAL A 591 14.34 -10.61 -11.56
CA VAL A 591 13.16 -10.10 -10.86
C VAL A 591 13.51 -8.81 -10.11
N ASP A 592 14.64 -8.78 -9.41
CA ASP A 592 15.10 -7.60 -8.68
C ASP A 592 15.27 -6.38 -9.62
N GLU A 593 15.98 -6.57 -10.74
CA GLU A 593 16.18 -5.51 -11.75
C GLU A 593 14.85 -5.01 -12.33
N ILE A 594 13.90 -5.91 -12.62
CA ILE A 594 12.58 -5.51 -13.13
C ILE A 594 11.80 -4.70 -12.09
N LEU A 595 11.82 -5.10 -10.82
CA LEU A 595 11.12 -4.39 -9.74
C LEU A 595 11.75 -3.02 -9.45
N GLU A 596 13.07 -2.93 -9.46
CA GLU A 596 13.79 -1.65 -9.34
C GLU A 596 13.48 -0.72 -10.53
N LYS A 597 13.47 -1.26 -11.76
CA LYS A 597 13.09 -0.49 -12.96
C LYS A 597 11.63 -0.03 -12.85
N LEU A 598 10.69 -0.89 -12.45
CA LEU A 598 9.27 -0.53 -12.27
C LEU A 598 9.06 0.63 -11.29
N ARG A 599 9.92 0.78 -10.28
CA ARG A 599 9.85 1.92 -9.35
C ARG A 599 10.30 3.23 -9.99
N ARG A 600 11.28 3.18 -10.90
CA ARG A 600 11.88 4.37 -11.54
C ARG A 600 11.26 4.75 -12.88
N GLU A 601 10.63 3.79 -13.57
CA GLU A 601 10.18 3.96 -14.97
C GLU A 601 8.93 4.83 -15.09
N GLU A 602 8.97 5.81 -15.98
CA GLU A 602 7.88 6.77 -16.18
C GLU A 602 7.14 6.58 -17.49
N ASP A 603 7.84 6.05 -18.50
CA ASP A 603 7.23 5.79 -19.80
C ASP A 603 6.17 4.69 -19.65
N PRO A 604 4.87 4.98 -19.88
CA PRO A 604 3.81 3.99 -19.73
C PRO A 604 4.01 2.73 -20.56
N ASP A 605 4.64 2.82 -21.73
CA ASP A 605 4.90 1.67 -22.60
C ASP A 605 6.03 0.80 -22.02
N GLU A 606 7.09 1.41 -21.50
CA GLU A 606 8.16 0.68 -20.80
C GLU A 606 7.66 0.04 -19.48
N VAL A 607 6.75 0.71 -18.76
CA VAL A 607 6.10 0.14 -17.58
C VAL A 607 5.34 -1.13 -17.96
N LYS A 608 4.57 -1.11 -19.06
CA LYS A 608 3.85 -2.31 -19.56
C LYS A 608 4.80 -3.44 -19.93
N ILE A 609 5.93 -3.13 -20.56
CA ILE A 609 6.96 -4.13 -20.87
C ILE A 609 7.50 -4.74 -19.57
N CYS A 610 7.79 -3.91 -18.56
CA CYS A 610 8.31 -4.39 -17.29
C CYS A 610 7.29 -5.23 -16.52
N THR A 611 6.01 -4.85 -16.49
CA THR A 611 4.96 -5.65 -15.83
C THR A 611 4.75 -6.98 -16.55
N ALA A 612 4.73 -7.00 -17.89
CA ALA A 612 4.67 -8.25 -18.66
C ALA A 612 5.85 -9.18 -18.37
N ARG A 613 7.08 -8.64 -18.34
CA ARG A 613 8.29 -9.41 -18.01
C ARG A 613 8.28 -9.93 -16.57
N LEU A 614 7.73 -9.16 -15.62
CA LEU A 614 7.57 -9.62 -14.23
C LEU A 614 6.61 -10.82 -14.18
N GLN A 615 5.47 -10.74 -14.86
CA GLN A 615 4.51 -11.86 -14.92
C GLN A 615 5.13 -13.11 -15.52
N GLU A 616 5.88 -12.99 -16.63
CA GLU A 616 6.60 -14.10 -17.24
C GLU A 616 7.63 -14.70 -16.27
N ALA A 617 8.42 -13.86 -15.60
CA ALA A 617 9.43 -14.30 -14.65
C ALA A 617 8.80 -15.07 -13.48
N ILE A 618 7.75 -14.55 -12.85
CA ILE A 618 7.06 -15.21 -11.73
C ILE A 618 6.36 -16.49 -12.19
N ALA A 619 5.69 -16.48 -13.35
CA ALA A 619 5.06 -17.67 -13.91
C ALA A 619 6.08 -18.77 -14.24
N ARG A 620 7.27 -18.41 -14.70
CA ARG A 620 8.37 -19.37 -14.93
C ARG A 620 8.99 -19.87 -13.63
N LEU A 621 9.26 -18.96 -12.70
CA LEU A 621 9.96 -19.27 -11.45
C LEU A 621 9.06 -20.03 -10.46
N GLN A 622 7.74 -19.89 -10.56
CA GLN A 622 6.76 -20.54 -9.67
C GLN A 622 7.14 -20.38 -8.17
N PRO A 623 7.35 -19.16 -7.65
CA PRO A 623 7.62 -18.95 -6.22
C PRO A 623 6.40 -19.26 -5.34
N CYS A 624 5.21 -19.22 -5.93
CA CYS A 624 3.97 -19.74 -5.40
C CYS A 624 3.18 -20.41 -6.52
N PHE A 625 2.21 -21.24 -6.15
CA PHE A 625 1.18 -21.74 -7.05
C PHE A 625 -0.10 -20.93 -6.87
N PHE A 626 -0.49 -20.21 -7.91
CA PHE A 626 -1.74 -19.45 -7.95
C PHE A 626 -2.92 -20.40 -8.12
N VAL A 627 -3.84 -20.41 -7.15
CA VAL A 627 -5.00 -21.31 -7.11
C VAL A 627 -6.18 -20.67 -7.85
N CYS A 628 -6.61 -19.50 -7.38
CA CYS A 628 -7.72 -18.73 -7.94
C CYS A 628 -7.66 -17.28 -7.50
N GLU A 629 -8.47 -16.44 -8.12
CA GLU A 629 -8.79 -15.09 -7.64
C GLU A 629 -10.28 -14.97 -7.34
N THR A 630 -10.62 -14.22 -6.30
CA THR A 630 -11.98 -13.92 -5.86
C THR A 630 -12.14 -12.42 -5.66
N GLY A 631 -13.40 -11.96 -5.70
CA GLY A 631 -13.76 -10.60 -5.30
C GLY A 631 -14.42 -10.64 -3.93
N ARG A 632 -14.39 -9.52 -3.20
CA ARG A 632 -15.14 -9.43 -1.93
C ARG A 632 -16.63 -9.59 -2.20
N ILE A 633 -17.32 -10.40 -1.42
CA ILE A 633 -18.74 -10.69 -1.65
C ILE A 633 -19.58 -9.95 -0.63
N LEU A 634 -20.36 -8.98 -1.09
CA LEU A 634 -21.31 -8.26 -0.25
C LEU A 634 -22.71 -8.84 -0.45
N THR A 635 -23.39 -9.27 0.61
CA THR A 635 -24.79 -9.68 0.49
C THR A 635 -25.69 -8.52 0.86
N VAL A 636 -26.52 -8.06 -0.08
CA VAL A 636 -27.48 -6.97 0.13
C VAL A 636 -28.90 -7.47 0.07
N ARG A 637 -29.79 -6.88 0.85
CA ARG A 637 -31.22 -7.13 0.70
C ARG A 637 -31.70 -6.58 -0.65
N SER A 638 -32.47 -7.36 -1.41
CA SER A 638 -32.96 -6.94 -2.72
C SER A 638 -33.84 -5.68 -2.61
N GLY A 639 -33.49 -4.63 -3.37
CA GLY A 639 -34.15 -3.32 -3.28
C GLY A 639 -33.89 -2.54 -1.98
N GLY A 640 -33.06 -3.07 -1.09
CA GLY A 640 -32.74 -2.45 0.20
C GLY A 640 -31.65 -1.38 0.12
N VAL A 641 -30.82 -1.40 -0.92
CA VAL A 641 -29.69 -0.49 -1.13
C VAL A 641 -29.74 0.13 -2.53
N GLU A 642 -29.57 1.44 -2.58
CA GLU A 642 -29.38 2.22 -3.81
C GLU A 642 -28.03 2.95 -3.72
N VAL A 643 -27.40 3.19 -4.86
CA VAL A 643 -26.24 4.10 -4.97
C VAL A 643 -26.78 5.46 -5.37
N PHE A 644 -26.39 6.51 -4.64
CA PHE A 644 -26.72 7.88 -4.97
C PHE A 644 -25.48 8.66 -5.39
N ARG A 645 -25.35 8.99 -6.67
CA ARG A 645 -24.28 9.87 -7.14
C ARG A 645 -24.78 11.30 -7.29
N PRO A 646 -24.35 12.24 -6.43
CA PRO A 646 -24.69 13.64 -6.62
C PRO A 646 -23.91 14.22 -7.81
N GLU A 647 -24.57 15.00 -8.68
CA GLU A 647 -23.88 15.70 -9.79
C GLU A 647 -22.89 16.76 -9.27
N LYS A 648 -23.12 17.29 -8.06
CA LYS A 648 -22.27 18.21 -7.30
C LYS A 648 -22.53 18.01 -5.80
N ALA A 649 -21.56 18.32 -4.93
CA ALA A 649 -21.74 18.30 -3.47
C ALA A 649 -23.04 19.01 -3.03
N GLY A 650 -23.99 18.26 -2.44
CA GLY A 650 -25.30 18.78 -2.03
C GLY A 650 -26.32 19.03 -3.17
N GLY A 651 -26.03 18.60 -4.40
CA GLY A 651 -26.87 18.77 -5.59
C GLY A 651 -27.89 17.63 -5.81
N LYS A 652 -28.72 17.78 -6.86
CA LYS A 652 -29.55 16.67 -7.35
C LYS A 652 -28.63 15.56 -7.86
N GLY A 653 -29.03 14.31 -7.62
CA GLY A 653 -28.30 13.14 -8.06
C GLY A 653 -29.28 12.04 -8.47
N GLU A 654 -28.78 11.09 -9.24
CA GLU A 654 -29.56 9.94 -9.65
C GLU A 654 -29.42 8.83 -8.62
N ARG A 655 -30.55 8.31 -8.16
CA ARG A 655 -30.60 7.07 -7.37
C ARG A 655 -30.78 5.91 -8.32
N ARG A 656 -29.93 4.91 -8.19
CA ARG A 656 -30.06 3.66 -8.93
C ARG A 656 -29.92 2.49 -7.96
N PRO A 657 -30.67 1.40 -8.16
CA PRO A 657 -30.42 0.16 -7.43
C PRO A 657 -28.96 -0.26 -7.57
N LEU A 658 -28.37 -0.76 -6.49
CA LEU A 658 -27.03 -1.32 -6.54
C LEU A 658 -27.07 -2.60 -7.41
N ALA A 659 -26.34 -2.60 -8.52
CA ALA A 659 -26.37 -3.68 -9.51
C ALA A 659 -25.21 -4.67 -9.32
N MET A 660 -25.47 -5.94 -9.65
CA MET A 660 -24.55 -7.09 -9.47
C MET A 660 -23.30 -7.01 -10.34
N GLU A 661 -23.34 -6.28 -11.47
CA GLU A 661 -22.28 -6.22 -12.47
C GLU A 661 -21.36 -4.98 -12.34
N GLU A 662 -21.58 -4.11 -11.34
CA GLU A 662 -20.78 -2.90 -11.20
C GLU A 662 -19.55 -3.13 -10.32
N SER A 663 -18.39 -3.35 -10.94
CA SER A 663 -17.05 -3.33 -10.30
C SER A 663 -16.75 -2.09 -9.45
N ARG A 664 -17.59 -1.06 -9.54
CA ARG A 664 -17.39 0.27 -8.95
C ARG A 664 -18.07 0.46 -7.60
N TRP A 665 -18.71 -0.55 -7.03
CA TRP A 665 -19.43 -0.39 -5.77
C TRP A 665 -18.50 -0.13 -4.58
N GLU A 666 -17.31 -0.76 -4.52
CA GLU A 666 -16.32 -0.55 -3.45
C GLU A 666 -15.88 0.92 -3.39
N ARG A 667 -15.74 1.56 -4.55
CA ARG A 667 -15.35 2.97 -4.71
C ARG A 667 -16.45 3.97 -4.32
N ASN A 668 -17.71 3.54 -4.25
CA ASN A 668 -18.86 4.41 -4.00
C ASN A 668 -19.51 4.20 -2.63
N ARG A 669 -18.87 3.51 -1.70
CA ARG A 669 -19.38 3.22 -0.36
C ARG A 669 -19.95 4.43 0.41
N PRO A 670 -19.31 5.62 0.40
CA PRO A 670 -19.85 6.81 1.09
C PRO A 670 -21.21 7.28 0.55
N TRP A 671 -21.58 6.82 -0.65
CA TRP A 671 -22.76 7.25 -1.41
C TRP A 671 -23.89 6.22 -1.41
N TRP A 672 -23.74 5.14 -0.62
CA TRP A 672 -24.81 4.17 -0.42
C TRP A 672 -25.94 4.80 0.36
N VAL A 673 -27.17 4.55 -0.10
CA VAL A 673 -28.39 4.98 0.56
C VAL A 673 -29.37 3.83 0.66
N ARG A 674 -30.28 3.95 1.62
CA ARG A 674 -31.39 3.01 1.76
C ARG A 674 -32.33 3.14 0.56
N GLY A 675 -32.70 2.01 -0.02
CA GLY A 675 -33.62 1.95 -1.15
C GLY A 675 -35.00 2.52 -0.83
N ALA A 676 -35.59 3.26 -1.79
CA ALA A 676 -36.83 4.01 -1.58
C ALA A 676 -38.06 3.12 -1.30
N THR A 677 -38.00 1.83 -1.64
CA THR A 677 -39.06 0.82 -1.41
C THR A 677 -38.98 0.19 -0.02
N GLY A 678 -37.99 0.54 0.80
CA GLY A 678 -37.64 -0.13 2.05
C GLY A 678 -38.28 0.43 3.33
N THR A 679 -39.48 1.04 3.29
CA THR A 679 -40.24 1.23 4.55
C THR A 679 -40.58 -0.15 5.10
N ARG A 680 -40.12 -0.48 6.32
CA ARG A 680 -40.41 -1.75 7.01
C ARG A 680 -41.87 -2.12 6.77
N SER A 681 -42.08 -3.17 6.01
CA SER A 681 -43.39 -3.70 5.72
C SER A 681 -44.06 -4.06 7.04
N GLU A 682 -45.17 -3.41 7.39
CA GLU A 682 -46.04 -3.88 8.50
C GLU A 682 -46.68 -5.24 8.19
N THR A 683 -46.53 -5.72 6.96
CA THR A 683 -46.95 -7.06 6.52
C THR A 683 -45.79 -8.05 6.67
N GLY A 684 -46.05 -9.20 7.29
CA GLY A 684 -45.05 -10.18 7.73
C GLY A 684 -44.06 -10.69 6.66
N PRO A 685 -43.04 -11.46 7.08
CA PRO A 685 -41.88 -11.80 6.27
C PRO A 685 -42.25 -12.45 4.93
N ALA A 686 -41.64 -11.99 3.85
CA ALA A 686 -41.64 -12.71 2.58
C ALA A 686 -41.03 -14.10 2.81
N SER A 687 -41.74 -15.15 2.36
CA SER A 687 -41.34 -16.53 2.62
C SER A 687 -40.03 -16.89 1.91
N LEU A 688 -38.94 -16.97 2.67
CA LEU A 688 -37.68 -17.58 2.26
C LEU A 688 -37.75 -19.07 2.58
N SER A 689 -37.40 -19.93 1.63
CA SER A 689 -37.40 -21.40 1.83
C SER A 689 -36.38 -21.80 2.90
N GLU A 690 -36.77 -22.73 3.77
CA GLU A 690 -35.87 -23.34 4.76
C GLU A 690 -34.80 -24.21 4.06
N PRO A 691 -33.56 -24.29 4.59
CA PRO A 691 -32.60 -25.27 4.12
C PRO A 691 -32.95 -26.66 4.67
N GLU A 692 -32.99 -27.68 3.79
CA GLU A 692 -32.88 -29.10 4.16
C GLU A 692 -31.44 -29.46 4.56
#